data_AF-A0A812YGI3-F1
#
_entry.id   AF-A0A812YGI3-F1
#
_cell.length_a   1.000
_cell.length_b   1.000
_cell.length_c   1.000
_cell.angle_alpha   90.00
_cell.angle_beta   90.00
_cell.angle_gamma   90.00
#
_symmetry.space_group_name_H-M   'P 1'
#
loop_
_entity.id
_entity.type
_entity.pdbx_description
1 polymer ?
#
loop_
_entity_poly.entity_id
_entity_poly.type
_entity_poly.pdbx_seq_one_letter_code
_entity_poly.pdbx_strand_id
1 'polypeptide(L)'
;MAKTLRLLLPFTAWTHDWKCERTFYVLSPQEAEVHAPELAQCALLQYAEALTQGLASSSCASDLATASIVVLPGYTFHNCHWPNYGGKCEEDALFRPGRACYDEQTMGAYRTIIDVAGFAGKAVAIIDGSGSVQKAWLPDLSFYNHPRLIILRLGAAVWFHRPGMDVSLPPGPLSRCAGSDATNAMMESLDAKHYLATFKGKLRHSHVRTALAKLHHNDVDVILVDRLDDSYDYDELLYSTVFSLILEGDMLQTFHFPEAVCSGGIPVLISSNWVPPLQELVPFETYGLRFRDDELPELMVRLRALDTFRRIWVEEVMQRMQLRQQARDACEKHFRTMQAQAGSVAQQLSLAGPRRVQNLEASLADGLSVSKDLHALQVGRCVTAADTSSSTSFYVISITEVEAFAPKLRGCLLSSLAGKVHEAFLSLRRRSFTCMAKQLAEAHVVVVPGYSVVPEVIGYWVSFAGRACAANEILAGYRQLQLDARLQDKMLVLLDKGTSRISQDTGFSWLLLGARRDAFQYGVDISMPAEPSPRCSGISASSSFQQPLGQKRYLLSFKGSFRDYPLAGELAVLHRDNWSVLVVDAAHTGYDTEYLLWNSVFNLVFASAAARDSRFNEVVCSGGIPVAVADSSWVPPFDGFIRFRSYGILVDDTDLSTLLPRLGDVLLNSAEVRLLREPLGWHEHARNARKVCTRFLQTQEIQAAAALEAFETPNRAEDDSLGVVLTQTIWDHEQNQLYALFESGALFRAVASRARTLQHLWMMVSNGPFDYMAASPDAVYAIGSGHRVYKHSGPLQSVSVGADWAVASRGQVQALAIHEEAIYAAGLDGNVYQQQLAGMSIYTDWELVLEGQKTKRVAVRDGILYAATQASAVYSLDLARPSRGWGKASVQHLPGDVRHLL
;
A
#
# COMPACT_ATOMS: atom_id res chain seq x y z
N MET A 1 21.70 45.17 44.04
CA MET A 1 20.86 46.08 43.24
C MET A 1 21.57 46.33 41.91
N ALA A 2 21.22 45.58 40.86
CA ALA A 2 21.60 45.89 39.48
C ALA A 2 20.44 45.43 38.60
N LYS A 3 19.70 46.39 38.05
CA LYS A 3 18.62 46.17 37.09
C LYS A 3 19.24 45.81 35.75
N THR A 4 19.06 44.59 35.29
CA THR A 4 19.37 44.20 33.91
C THR A 4 18.28 44.75 33.00
N LEU A 5 18.60 45.81 32.26
CA LEU A 5 17.79 46.35 31.18
C LEU A 5 17.66 45.26 30.10
N ARG A 6 16.47 44.69 29.91
CA ARG A 6 16.14 43.92 28.71
C ARG A 6 15.98 44.91 27.56
N LEU A 7 16.93 44.90 26.63
CA LEU A 7 16.85 45.62 25.35
C LEU A 7 15.74 45.00 24.50
N LEU A 8 14.57 45.63 24.48
CA LEU A 8 13.61 45.52 23.38
C LEU A 8 14.14 46.40 22.23
N LEU A 9 14.84 45.80 21.27
CA LEU A 9 15.17 46.49 20.03
C LEU A 9 13.90 46.55 19.15
N PRO A 10 13.57 47.71 18.57
CA PRO A 10 12.41 47.83 17.68
C PRO A 10 12.67 47.05 16.38
N PHE A 11 11.74 46.16 16.02
CA PHE A 11 11.68 45.51 14.72
C PHE A 11 11.57 46.58 13.62
N THR A 12 12.63 46.78 12.83
CA THR A 12 12.57 47.61 11.62
C THR A 12 11.95 46.79 10.49
N ALA A 13 10.86 47.32 9.91
CA ALA A 13 10.12 46.68 8.84
C ALA A 13 11.02 46.48 7.60
N TRP A 14 11.32 45.23 7.28
CA TRP A 14 11.95 44.84 6.02
C TRP A 14 10.88 44.72 4.93
N THR A 15 10.94 45.59 3.94
CA THR A 15 10.08 45.55 2.75
C THR A 15 10.70 44.61 1.71
N HIS A 16 10.22 43.37 1.62
CA HIS A 16 10.35 42.59 0.38
C HIS A 16 9.10 42.82 -0.47
N ASP A 17 9.29 43.14 -1.76
CA ASP A 17 8.25 43.45 -2.76
C ASP A 17 7.48 42.18 -3.20
N TRP A 18 6.87 41.45 -2.28
CA TRP A 18 5.91 40.40 -2.62
C TRP A 18 4.53 40.74 -2.05
N LYS A 19 3.48 40.47 -2.84
CA LYS A 19 2.09 40.73 -2.44
C LYS A 19 1.53 39.54 -1.66
N CYS A 20 0.93 39.83 -0.51
CA CYS A 20 0.17 38.85 0.25
C CYS A 20 -1.09 38.44 -0.54
N GLU A 21 -1.19 37.18 -0.95
CA GLU A 21 -2.43 36.65 -1.55
C GLU A 21 -3.56 36.54 -0.50
N ARG A 22 -3.17 36.24 0.75
CA ARG A 22 -4.04 36.17 1.90
C ARG A 22 -3.40 36.91 3.06
N THR A 23 -4.19 37.66 3.80
CA THR A 23 -3.77 38.27 5.06
C THR A 23 -4.22 37.42 6.24
N PHE A 24 -3.55 37.61 7.37
CA PHE A 24 -3.80 36.86 8.59
C PHE A 24 -3.81 37.75 9.84
N TYR A 25 -4.59 37.35 10.83
CA TYR A 25 -4.63 37.97 12.16
C TYR A 25 -3.92 37.03 13.14
N VAL A 26 -2.95 37.54 13.89
CA VAL A 26 -2.21 36.75 14.88
C VAL A 26 -2.80 37.04 16.26
N LEU A 27 -3.39 36.03 16.89
CA LEU A 27 -3.88 36.16 18.26
C LEU A 27 -2.70 36.26 19.23
N SER A 28 -2.77 37.23 20.13
CA SER A 28 -1.94 37.21 21.34
C SER A 28 -2.37 36.06 22.26
N PRO A 29 -1.48 35.58 23.17
CA PRO A 29 -1.86 34.60 24.18
C PRO A 29 -3.10 35.01 24.98
N GLN A 30 -3.20 36.29 25.35
CA GLN A 30 -4.33 36.80 26.12
C GLN A 30 -5.64 36.74 25.34
N GLU A 31 -5.64 37.05 24.04
CA GLU A 31 -6.85 36.96 23.21
C GLU A 31 -7.28 35.50 23.00
N ALA A 32 -6.33 34.60 22.74
CA ALA A 32 -6.63 33.17 22.62
C ALA A 32 -7.23 32.60 23.92
N GLU A 33 -6.73 33.05 25.07
CA GLU A 33 -7.17 32.63 26.41
C GLU A 33 -8.54 33.17 26.81
N VAL A 34 -8.98 34.30 26.23
CA VAL A 34 -10.37 34.77 26.39
C VAL A 34 -11.35 33.77 25.77
N HIS A 35 -10.96 33.11 24.68
CA HIS A 35 -11.77 32.12 23.99
C HIS A 35 -11.63 30.70 24.56
N ALA A 36 -10.46 30.37 25.11
CA ALA A 36 -10.20 29.09 25.78
C ALA A 36 -9.32 29.29 27.04
N PRO A 37 -9.93 29.57 28.20
CA PRO A 37 -9.21 29.92 29.44
C PRO A 37 -8.22 28.85 29.94
N GLU A 38 -8.44 27.59 29.60
CA GLU A 38 -7.56 26.47 29.94
C GLU A 38 -6.13 26.63 29.36
N LEU A 39 -5.98 27.38 28.26
CA LEU A 39 -4.69 27.64 27.63
C LEU A 39 -3.78 28.56 28.46
N ALA A 40 -4.34 29.30 29.43
CA ALA A 40 -3.56 30.19 30.29
C ALA A 40 -2.57 29.43 31.19
N GLN A 41 -2.81 28.14 31.42
CA GLN A 41 -1.95 27.26 32.22
C GLN A 41 -0.78 26.69 31.41
N CYS A 42 -0.79 26.86 30.09
CA CYS A 42 0.19 26.27 29.19
C CYS A 42 1.51 27.05 29.19
N ALA A 43 2.60 26.30 29.21
CA ALA A 43 3.93 26.82 28.90
C ALA A 43 3.97 27.34 27.46
N LEU A 44 4.64 28.48 27.26
CA LEU A 44 4.96 29.01 25.94
C LEU A 44 6.46 29.11 25.79
N LEU A 45 6.99 28.58 24.68
CA LEU A 45 8.42 28.59 24.39
C LEU A 45 8.83 29.84 23.62
N GLN A 46 10.07 30.28 23.85
CA GLN A 46 10.62 31.50 23.23
C GLN A 46 10.57 31.45 21.71
N TYR A 47 10.82 30.30 21.08
CA TYR A 47 10.72 30.18 19.62
C TYR A 47 9.30 30.41 19.12
N ALA A 48 8.31 29.76 19.72
CA ALA A 48 6.91 29.88 19.31
C ALA A 48 6.41 31.32 19.47
N GLU A 49 6.79 31.96 20.58
CA GLU A 49 6.47 33.37 20.81
C GLU A 49 7.19 34.28 19.80
N ALA A 50 8.49 34.09 19.57
CA ALA A 50 9.24 34.90 18.61
C ALA A 50 8.70 34.75 17.18
N LEU A 51 8.24 33.55 16.80
CA LEU A 51 7.56 33.32 15.53
C LEU A 51 6.21 34.03 15.49
N THR A 52 5.42 33.95 16.55
CA THR A 52 4.13 34.65 16.67
C THR A 52 4.31 36.17 16.51
N GLN A 53 5.29 36.76 17.19
CA GLN A 53 5.63 38.18 17.06
C GLN A 53 6.15 38.55 15.66
N GLY A 54 6.96 37.69 15.07
CA GLY A 54 7.47 37.88 13.70
C GLY A 54 6.34 37.83 12.65
N LEU A 55 5.37 36.93 12.83
CA LEU A 55 4.18 36.87 11.97
C LEU A 55 3.32 38.13 12.15
N ALA A 56 3.08 38.56 13.39
CA ALA A 56 2.27 39.75 13.70
C ALA A 56 2.88 41.06 13.17
N SER A 57 4.21 41.10 13.00
CA SER A 57 4.95 42.25 12.43
C SER A 57 5.18 42.15 10.91
N SER A 58 4.73 41.07 10.26
CA SER A 58 4.88 40.88 8.82
C SER A 58 3.95 41.76 8.00
N SER A 59 4.27 41.96 6.72
CA SER A 59 3.42 42.71 5.77
C SER A 59 2.06 42.05 5.48
N CYS A 60 1.87 40.78 5.83
CA CYS A 60 0.60 40.05 5.67
C CYS A 60 -0.25 40.03 6.93
N ALA A 61 0.26 40.58 8.04
CA ALA A 61 -0.57 40.81 9.21
C ALA A 61 -1.61 41.89 8.89
N SER A 62 -2.87 41.61 9.21
CA SER A 62 -3.98 42.55 9.05
C SER A 62 -4.85 42.55 10.29
N ASP A 63 -5.90 43.38 10.32
CA ASP A 63 -6.92 43.28 11.36
C ASP A 63 -7.76 41.99 11.21
N LEU A 64 -8.44 41.60 12.29
CA LEU A 64 -9.29 40.41 12.29
C LEU A 64 -10.40 40.48 11.24
N ALA A 65 -10.93 41.68 10.98
CA ALA A 65 -12.02 41.89 10.02
C ALA A 65 -11.62 41.50 8.60
N THR A 66 -10.43 41.91 8.15
CA THR A 66 -9.92 41.65 6.79
C THR A 66 -9.14 40.35 6.66
N ALA A 67 -8.64 39.80 7.77
CA ALA A 67 -7.86 38.56 7.77
C ALA A 67 -8.66 37.35 7.24
N SER A 68 -8.01 36.53 6.42
CA SER A 68 -8.57 35.26 5.93
C SER A 68 -8.07 34.04 6.72
N ILE A 69 -7.06 34.23 7.56
CA ILE A 69 -6.45 33.23 8.44
C ILE A 69 -6.32 33.83 9.84
N VAL A 70 -6.57 33.04 10.87
CA VAL A 70 -6.31 33.39 12.28
C VAL A 70 -5.18 32.50 12.79
N VAL A 71 -4.06 33.08 13.22
CA VAL A 71 -2.91 32.33 13.73
C VAL A 71 -2.99 32.26 15.25
N LEU A 72 -2.92 31.06 15.81
CA LEU A 72 -2.91 30.82 17.24
C LEU A 72 -1.48 30.77 17.79
N PRO A 73 -1.26 31.22 19.04
CA PRO A 73 0.01 31.00 19.74
C PRO A 73 0.37 29.51 19.80
N GLY A 74 1.67 29.21 19.82
CA GLY A 74 2.16 27.83 19.81
C GLY A 74 2.10 27.12 21.15
N TYR A 75 0.89 26.86 21.68
CA TYR A 75 0.70 26.17 22.96
C TYR A 75 1.15 24.71 22.95
N THR A 76 1.13 24.06 21.78
CA THR A 76 1.60 22.67 21.60
C THR A 76 3.07 22.59 21.20
N PHE A 77 3.74 23.73 21.06
CA PHE A 77 5.13 23.77 20.61
C PHE A 77 6.05 23.24 21.71
N HIS A 78 6.84 22.21 21.40
CA HIS A 78 7.74 21.57 22.35
C HIS A 78 9.15 21.42 21.78
N ASN A 79 9.91 22.52 21.83
CA ASN A 79 11.33 22.51 21.49
C ASN A 79 12.11 23.47 22.40
N CYS A 80 12.77 22.92 23.41
CA CYS A 80 13.43 23.67 24.46
C CYS A 80 14.93 23.95 24.22
N HIS A 81 15.43 23.76 23.01
CA HIS A 81 16.86 23.97 22.68
C HIS A 81 17.13 25.26 21.90
N TRP A 82 16.18 26.19 21.89
CA TRP A 82 16.34 27.52 21.30
C TRP A 82 16.00 28.61 22.34
N PRO A 83 16.78 29.71 22.43
CA PRO A 83 17.89 30.10 21.54
C PRO A 83 19.23 29.40 21.81
N ASN A 84 19.35 28.72 22.96
CA ASN A 84 20.59 28.09 23.38
C ASN A 84 20.50 26.56 23.27
N TYR A 85 21.27 25.98 22.35
CA TYR A 85 21.34 24.53 22.18
C TYR A 85 22.05 23.89 23.37
N GLY A 86 21.46 22.84 23.96
CA GLY A 86 22.03 22.10 25.09
C GLY A 86 21.71 22.62 26.51
N GLY A 87 20.90 23.68 26.65
CA GLY A 87 20.41 24.18 27.94
C GLY A 87 19.33 23.30 28.60
N LYS A 88 19.00 23.59 29.88
CA LYS A 88 17.89 22.95 30.60
C LYS A 88 16.56 23.56 30.16
N CYS A 89 15.60 22.71 29.79
CA CYS A 89 14.33 23.14 29.18
C CYS A 89 13.46 24.07 30.05
N GLU A 90 13.66 24.04 31.36
CA GLU A 90 12.79 24.71 32.34
C GLU A 90 13.24 26.15 32.69
N GLU A 91 14.42 26.58 32.26
CA GLU A 91 14.98 27.88 32.69
C GLU A 91 15.24 28.84 31.51
N ASP A 92 15.82 28.35 30.41
CA ASP A 92 16.38 29.23 29.36
C ASP A 92 15.52 29.37 28.10
N ALA A 93 14.54 28.49 27.89
CA ALA A 93 13.76 28.40 26.64
C ALA A 93 12.28 28.76 26.80
N LEU A 94 11.82 29.04 28.02
CA LEU A 94 10.43 29.44 28.29
C LEU A 94 10.27 30.95 28.11
N PHE A 95 9.25 31.34 27.34
CA PHE A 95 8.72 32.70 27.35
C PHE A 95 7.74 32.87 28.52
N ARG A 96 6.90 31.87 28.74
CA ARG A 96 5.96 31.81 29.87
C ARG A 96 6.02 30.42 30.52
N PRO A 97 6.21 30.31 31.84
CA PRO A 97 6.16 29.02 32.53
C PRO A 97 4.72 28.49 32.56
N GLY A 98 4.58 27.16 32.58
CA GLY A 98 3.29 26.49 32.64
C GLY A 98 3.43 24.98 32.47
N ARG A 99 2.30 24.27 32.35
CA ARG A 99 2.29 22.84 32.01
C ARG A 99 2.47 22.64 30.51
N ALA A 100 2.93 21.47 30.11
CA ALA A 100 2.95 21.12 28.70
C ALA A 100 1.52 20.83 28.21
N CYS A 101 1.14 21.38 27.05
CA CYS A 101 -0.22 21.32 26.52
C CYS A 101 -0.23 20.58 25.18
N TYR A 102 -0.24 19.25 25.25
CA TYR A 102 -0.35 18.35 24.11
C TYR A 102 -1.41 17.25 24.35
N ASP A 103 -2.39 17.54 25.20
CA ASP A 103 -3.45 16.62 25.60
C ASP A 103 -4.78 16.88 24.86
N GLU A 104 -5.76 16.00 25.08
CA GLU A 104 -7.11 16.12 24.51
C GLU A 104 -7.78 17.44 24.91
N GLN A 105 -7.51 17.95 26.12
CA GLN A 105 -8.03 19.23 26.59
C GLN A 105 -7.52 20.39 25.72
N THR A 106 -6.24 20.39 25.35
CA THR A 106 -5.64 21.40 24.47
C THR A 106 -6.23 21.35 23.06
N MET A 107 -6.50 20.14 22.54
CA MET A 107 -7.18 19.98 21.25
C MET A 107 -8.64 20.44 21.31
N GLY A 108 -9.32 20.18 22.43
CA GLY A 108 -10.65 20.72 22.72
C GLY A 108 -10.66 22.25 22.75
N ALA A 109 -9.66 22.87 23.38
CA ALA A 109 -9.48 24.32 23.41
C ALA A 109 -9.35 24.90 21.99
N TYR A 110 -8.52 24.29 21.14
CA TYR A 110 -8.40 24.72 19.74
C TYR A 110 -9.69 24.56 18.95
N ARG A 111 -10.46 23.49 19.18
CA ARG A 111 -11.80 23.34 18.56
C ARG A 111 -12.73 24.47 18.97
N THR A 112 -12.80 24.79 20.27
CA THR A 112 -13.58 25.91 20.79
C THR A 112 -13.20 27.22 20.10
N ILE A 113 -11.89 27.47 19.91
CA ILE A 113 -11.39 28.66 19.21
C ILE A 113 -11.81 28.64 17.72
N ILE A 114 -11.67 27.53 17.01
CA ILE A 114 -12.05 27.38 15.59
C ILE A 114 -13.53 27.70 15.34
N ASP A 115 -14.38 27.45 16.33
CA ASP A 115 -15.83 27.64 16.28
C ASP A 115 -16.30 29.00 16.82
N VAL A 116 -15.39 29.88 17.24
CA VAL A 116 -15.70 31.28 17.59
C VAL A 116 -16.38 31.95 16.39
N ALA A 117 -17.55 32.55 16.62
CA ALA A 117 -18.36 33.15 15.55
C ALA A 117 -17.59 34.20 14.71
N GLY A 118 -16.69 34.97 15.33
CA GLY A 118 -15.82 35.93 14.65
C GLY A 118 -14.79 35.30 13.70
N PHE A 119 -14.53 34.00 13.81
CA PHE A 119 -13.61 33.24 12.96
C PHE A 119 -14.34 32.38 11.92
N ALA A 120 -15.67 32.46 11.86
CA ALA A 120 -16.46 31.78 10.84
C ALA A 120 -15.98 32.16 9.43
N GLY A 121 -15.75 31.16 8.58
CA GLY A 121 -15.24 31.35 7.21
C GLY A 121 -13.74 31.66 7.10
N LYS A 122 -13.02 31.82 8.21
CA LYS A 122 -11.56 31.98 8.23
C LYS A 122 -10.88 30.62 8.43
N ALA A 123 -9.68 30.47 7.88
CA ALA A 123 -8.81 29.36 8.26
C ALA A 123 -8.17 29.67 9.63
N VAL A 124 -7.78 28.64 10.38
CA VAL A 124 -7.07 28.78 11.65
C VAL A 124 -5.73 28.09 11.50
N ALA A 125 -4.64 28.80 11.76
CA ALA A 125 -3.30 28.25 11.73
C ALA A 125 -2.79 28.00 13.15
N ILE A 126 -2.25 26.82 13.42
CA ILE A 126 -1.62 26.49 14.71
C ILE A 126 -0.11 26.34 14.55
N ILE A 127 0.65 26.88 15.51
CA ILE A 127 2.10 26.67 15.61
C ILE A 127 2.34 25.43 16.46
N ASP A 128 2.91 24.40 15.84
CA ASP A 128 3.05 23.08 16.44
C ASP A 128 4.50 22.57 16.39
N GLY A 129 4.89 21.88 17.44
CA GLY A 129 6.24 21.35 17.62
C GLY A 129 6.27 20.18 18.59
N SER A 130 5.16 19.46 18.74
CA SER A 130 4.99 18.40 19.73
C SER A 130 5.86 17.18 19.40
N GLY A 131 7.08 17.13 19.94
CA GLY A 131 8.07 16.09 19.66
C GLY A 131 7.75 14.68 20.22
N SER A 132 7.00 14.61 21.31
CA SER A 132 6.64 13.36 22.01
C SER A 132 5.47 12.61 21.38
N VAL A 133 4.75 13.25 20.45
CA VAL A 133 3.52 12.72 19.83
C VAL A 133 3.80 11.57 18.85
N GLN A 134 5.05 11.37 18.43
CA GLN A 134 5.40 10.18 17.62
C GLN A 134 5.37 8.85 18.39
N LYS A 135 5.43 8.85 19.73
CA LYS A 135 5.61 7.61 20.52
C LYS A 135 4.45 7.21 21.43
N ALA A 136 3.50 8.09 21.74
CA ALA A 136 2.47 7.79 22.73
C ALA A 136 1.07 8.34 22.46
N TRP A 137 0.90 9.19 21.44
CA TRP A 137 -0.39 9.80 21.14
C TRP A 137 -0.51 9.92 19.63
N LEU A 138 -1.31 9.06 19.00
CA LEU A 138 -1.88 9.44 17.71
C LEU A 138 -2.87 10.55 18.02
N PRO A 139 -2.60 11.81 17.64
CA PRO A 139 -3.60 12.84 17.86
C PRO A 139 -4.86 12.45 17.10
N ASP A 140 -6.00 12.94 17.55
CA ASP A 140 -7.25 12.82 16.81
C ASP A 140 -7.04 13.37 15.38
N LEU A 141 -6.79 12.46 14.42
CA LEU A 141 -6.52 12.81 13.04
C LEU A 141 -7.70 13.59 12.44
N SER A 142 -8.91 13.50 13.00
CA SER A 142 -10.04 14.30 12.58
C SER A 142 -9.84 15.79 12.86
N PHE A 143 -9.18 16.15 13.96
CA PHE A 143 -8.82 17.54 14.26
C PHE A 143 -7.78 18.05 13.27
N TYR A 144 -6.68 17.32 13.10
CA TYR A 144 -5.59 17.76 12.25
C TYR A 144 -5.95 17.74 10.74
N ASN A 145 -6.87 16.89 10.32
CA ASN A 145 -7.41 16.88 8.95
C ASN A 145 -8.55 17.90 8.74
N HIS A 146 -8.89 18.72 9.74
CA HIS A 146 -9.96 19.69 9.59
C HIS A 146 -9.68 20.65 8.42
N PRO A 147 -10.66 20.90 7.52
CA PRO A 147 -10.45 21.62 6.27
C PRO A 147 -10.14 23.11 6.44
N ARG A 148 -10.44 23.68 7.62
CA ARG A 148 -10.07 25.07 7.97
C ARG A 148 -8.78 25.16 8.79
N LEU A 149 -8.20 24.04 9.23
CA LEU A 149 -7.00 24.05 10.06
C LEU A 149 -5.76 24.02 9.18
N ILE A 150 -4.83 24.95 9.37
CA ILE A 150 -3.50 24.99 8.77
C ILE A 150 -2.49 24.66 9.88
N ILE A 151 -1.52 23.80 9.59
CA ILE A 151 -0.54 23.38 10.59
C ILE A 151 0.81 23.96 10.22
N LEU A 152 1.36 24.78 11.11
CA LEU A 152 2.73 25.28 11.03
C LEU A 152 3.59 24.38 11.93
N ARG A 153 4.18 23.34 11.34
CA ARG A 153 4.81 22.26 12.12
C ARG A 153 6.32 22.23 12.00
N LEU A 154 7.02 22.23 13.13
CA LEU A 154 8.43 21.89 13.19
C LEU A 154 8.62 20.38 13.03
N GLY A 155 9.44 19.96 12.05
CA GLY A 155 9.67 18.54 11.78
C GLY A 155 8.46 17.85 11.15
N ALA A 156 7.86 18.47 10.14
CA ALA A 156 6.71 17.93 9.44
C ALA A 156 7.03 16.59 8.77
N ALA A 157 6.25 15.55 9.09
CA ALA A 157 6.43 14.23 8.52
C ALA A 157 5.70 14.10 7.17
N VAL A 158 6.32 13.41 6.21
CA VAL A 158 5.78 13.24 4.84
C VAL A 158 4.42 12.50 4.83
N TRP A 159 4.14 11.64 5.82
CA TRP A 159 2.87 10.90 5.93
C TRP A 159 1.69 11.76 6.44
N PHE A 160 1.98 12.92 7.02
CA PHE A 160 1.00 13.77 7.68
C PHE A 160 0.83 15.14 7.00
N HIS A 161 1.93 15.72 6.53
CA HIS A 161 1.96 17.04 5.89
C HIS A 161 1.03 17.11 4.67
N ARG A 162 0.21 18.17 4.58
CA ARG A 162 -0.68 18.44 3.44
C ARG A 162 -0.04 19.50 2.53
N PRO A 163 0.54 19.13 1.37
CA PRO A 163 1.20 20.07 0.48
C PRO A 163 0.25 21.20 0.04
N GLY A 164 0.75 22.43 0.02
CA GLY A 164 -0.03 23.63 -0.33
C GLY A 164 -1.03 24.09 0.75
N MET A 165 -1.14 23.37 1.86
CA MET A 165 -2.00 23.75 2.99
C MET A 165 -1.21 23.95 4.27
N ASP A 166 -0.32 23.01 4.63
CA ASP A 166 0.52 23.07 5.82
C ASP A 166 1.86 23.75 5.53
N VAL A 167 2.53 24.21 6.58
CA VAL A 167 3.85 24.84 6.49
C VAL A 167 4.84 24.05 7.33
N SER A 168 5.88 23.51 6.69
CA SER A 168 7.01 22.91 7.40
C SER A 168 7.90 24.01 7.97
N LEU A 169 7.94 24.13 9.29
CA LEU A 169 8.70 25.18 9.97
C LEU A 169 10.20 24.85 10.03
N PRO A 170 11.08 25.86 9.85
CA PRO A 170 12.50 25.70 10.13
C PRO A 170 12.78 25.63 11.63
N PRO A 171 13.79 24.86 12.07
CA PRO A 171 14.37 25.02 13.39
C PRO A 171 14.83 26.46 13.61
N GLY A 172 14.73 26.96 14.85
CA GLY A 172 15.12 28.33 15.16
C GLY A 172 16.57 28.64 14.79
N PRO A 173 16.84 29.88 14.34
CA PRO A 173 18.16 30.28 13.87
C PRO A 173 19.14 30.30 15.04
N LEU A 174 20.33 29.75 14.83
CA LEU A 174 21.38 29.72 15.84
C LEU A 174 22.39 30.84 15.60
N SER A 175 23.07 31.28 16.66
CA SER A 175 24.10 32.33 16.57
C SER A 175 25.19 32.02 15.55
N ARG A 176 25.49 30.73 15.34
CA ARG A 176 26.41 30.24 14.30
C ARG A 176 26.04 30.72 12.90
N CYS A 177 24.74 30.82 12.57
CA CYS A 177 24.29 31.29 11.26
C CYS A 177 24.58 32.78 11.00
N ALA A 178 24.73 33.57 12.06
CA ALA A 178 24.95 35.02 11.98
C ALA A 178 26.40 35.44 12.28
N GLY A 179 27.28 34.51 12.65
CA GLY A 179 28.66 34.77 13.04
C GLY A 179 29.58 35.17 11.89
N SER A 180 30.73 35.74 12.25
CA SER A 180 31.82 36.04 11.30
C SER A 180 32.32 34.77 10.61
N ASP A 181 32.37 33.64 11.32
CA ASP A 181 32.91 32.38 10.79
C ASP A 181 32.03 31.83 9.67
N ALA A 182 30.71 31.82 9.84
CA ALA A 182 29.78 31.49 8.75
C ALA A 182 29.95 32.42 7.54
N THR A 183 30.09 33.73 7.79
CA THR A 183 30.28 34.72 6.71
C THR A 183 31.59 34.47 5.96
N ASN A 184 32.69 34.21 6.67
CA ASN A 184 33.99 33.90 6.10
C ASN A 184 33.94 32.56 5.33
N ALA A 185 33.33 31.55 5.91
CA ALA A 185 33.18 30.23 5.32
C ALA A 185 32.39 30.29 4.01
N MET A 186 31.36 31.16 3.92
CA MET A 186 30.60 31.42 2.70
C MET A 186 31.41 32.13 1.60
N MET A 187 32.42 32.94 1.95
CA MET A 187 33.28 33.63 0.99
C MET A 187 34.45 32.75 0.49
N GLU A 188 34.87 31.77 1.28
CA GLU A 188 35.96 30.86 0.94
C GLU A 188 35.61 29.91 -0.22
N SER A 189 36.53 29.65 -1.15
CA SER A 189 36.28 28.68 -2.23
C SER A 189 35.93 27.28 -1.71
N LEU A 190 35.04 26.54 -2.39
CA LEU A 190 34.81 25.12 -2.09
C LEU A 190 36.10 24.29 -2.18
N ASP A 191 37.03 24.68 -3.07
CA ASP A 191 38.31 24.00 -3.24
C ASP A 191 39.29 24.21 -2.08
N ALA A 192 39.03 25.17 -1.19
CA ALA A 192 39.81 25.42 0.01
C ALA A 192 39.28 24.68 1.25
N LYS A 193 38.10 24.05 1.14
CA LYS A 193 37.52 23.26 2.23
C LYS A 193 38.35 21.99 2.47
N HIS A 194 38.56 21.67 3.74
CA HIS A 194 39.40 20.54 4.16
C HIS A 194 38.69 19.20 3.96
N TYR A 195 37.40 19.13 4.26
CA TYR A 195 36.63 17.90 4.27
C TYR A 195 35.68 17.80 3.08
N LEU A 196 35.56 16.61 2.50
CA LEU A 196 34.53 16.33 1.50
C LEU A 196 33.14 16.40 2.12
N ALA A 197 32.90 15.67 3.23
CA ALA A 197 31.59 15.63 3.86
C ALA A 197 31.70 15.45 5.37
N THR A 198 30.91 16.20 6.15
CA THR A 198 30.98 16.13 7.62
C THR A 198 29.61 16.07 8.27
N PHE A 199 29.58 15.40 9.43
CA PHE A 199 28.48 15.44 10.39
C PHE A 199 29.05 15.23 11.81
N LYS A 200 28.65 16.07 12.75
CA LYS A 200 28.91 15.87 14.18
C LYS A 200 27.62 16.00 14.99
N GLY A 201 27.25 14.95 15.72
CA GLY A 201 25.99 14.94 16.47
C GLY A 201 25.78 13.65 17.25
N LYS A 202 24.66 13.50 17.98
CA LYS A 202 24.37 12.24 18.68
C LYS A 202 24.13 11.13 17.66
N LEU A 203 25.08 10.20 17.49
CA LEU A 203 24.97 9.14 16.47
C LEU A 203 23.98 8.06 16.88
N ARG A 204 23.93 7.71 18.17
CA ARG A 204 23.10 6.62 18.72
C ARG A 204 21.60 6.89 18.68
N HIS A 205 21.18 8.12 18.40
CA HIS A 205 19.77 8.53 18.45
C HIS A 205 19.04 8.28 17.13
N SER A 206 19.76 8.01 16.04
CA SER A 206 19.18 7.69 14.74
C SER A 206 19.94 6.54 14.08
N HIS A 207 19.19 5.55 13.60
CA HIS A 207 19.74 4.42 12.87
C HIS A 207 20.45 4.87 11.59
N VAL A 208 19.94 5.91 10.92
CA VAL A 208 20.57 6.56 9.76
C VAL A 208 21.93 7.14 10.13
N ARG A 209 22.03 7.88 11.24
CA ARG A 209 23.32 8.45 11.71
C ARG A 209 24.35 7.36 12.01
N THR A 210 23.93 6.33 12.73
CA THR A 210 24.80 5.20 13.08
C THR A 210 25.24 4.43 11.84
N ALA A 211 24.32 4.17 10.89
CA ALA A 211 24.63 3.46 9.66
C ALA A 211 25.58 4.28 8.77
N LEU A 212 25.32 5.57 8.60
CA LEU A 212 26.15 6.45 7.79
C LEU A 212 27.58 6.56 8.33
N ALA A 213 27.72 6.75 9.65
CA ALA A 213 29.04 6.77 10.29
C ALA A 213 29.81 5.46 10.08
N LYS A 214 29.14 4.30 10.23
CA LYS A 214 29.77 2.99 10.00
C LYS A 214 30.17 2.76 8.54
N LEU A 215 29.40 3.28 7.58
CA LEU A 215 29.63 3.05 6.16
C LEU A 215 30.72 3.95 5.58
N HIS A 216 30.78 5.21 6.00
CA HIS A 216 31.50 6.23 5.24
C HIS A 216 32.54 7.02 6.02
N HIS A 217 32.54 6.96 7.35
CA HIS A 217 33.57 7.63 8.12
C HIS A 217 34.94 7.04 7.80
N ASN A 218 35.93 7.89 7.54
CA ASN A 218 37.26 7.44 7.14
C ASN A 218 38.43 8.17 7.79
N ASP A 219 38.19 9.08 8.75
CA ASP A 219 39.22 9.90 9.41
C ASP A 219 40.15 10.70 8.45
N VAL A 220 39.72 10.91 7.20
CA VAL A 220 40.51 11.61 6.16
C VAL A 220 39.73 12.81 5.66
N ASP A 221 38.70 12.59 4.86
CA ASP A 221 37.91 13.63 4.21
C ASP A 221 36.40 13.48 4.47
N VAL A 222 35.99 12.37 5.08
CA VAL A 222 34.60 12.11 5.49
C VAL A 222 34.56 11.86 7.00
N ILE A 223 34.11 12.88 7.75
CA ILE A 223 34.11 12.87 9.21
C ILE A 223 32.68 12.79 9.75
N LEU A 224 32.33 11.64 10.36
CA LEU A 224 30.99 11.36 10.86
C LEU A 224 31.07 10.86 12.30
N VAL A 225 31.09 11.79 13.24
CA VAL A 225 31.48 11.50 14.64
C VAL A 225 30.39 11.85 15.63
N ASP A 226 30.45 11.22 16.81
CA ASP A 226 29.53 11.55 17.89
C ASP A 226 29.83 12.95 18.45
N ARG A 227 28.80 13.63 18.99
CA ARG A 227 28.98 14.94 19.62
C ARG A 227 30.00 14.93 20.77
N LEU A 228 30.23 13.77 21.38
CA LEU A 228 31.18 13.57 22.50
C LEU A 228 32.60 13.25 22.02
N ASP A 229 32.84 13.18 20.71
CA ASP A 229 34.17 12.97 20.17
C ASP A 229 34.98 14.26 20.23
N ASP A 230 35.98 14.31 21.10
CA ASP A 230 36.82 15.49 21.32
C ASP A 230 37.97 15.62 20.29
N SER A 231 38.12 14.65 19.38
CA SER A 231 39.18 14.70 18.36
C SER A 231 38.90 15.66 17.20
N TYR A 232 37.65 16.08 17.04
CA TYR A 232 37.21 16.99 15.98
C TYR A 232 36.47 18.18 16.56
N ASP A 233 36.77 19.41 16.14
CA ASP A 233 35.99 20.58 16.54
C ASP A 233 34.68 20.70 15.73
N TYR A 234 33.57 21.10 16.37
CA TYR A 234 32.28 21.19 15.67
C TYR A 234 32.26 22.29 14.60
N ASP A 235 32.82 23.46 14.92
CA ASP A 235 32.84 24.61 14.01
C ASP A 235 33.81 24.37 12.86
N GLU A 236 34.96 23.76 13.14
CA GLU A 236 35.90 23.33 12.10
C GLU A 236 35.22 22.40 11.10
N LEU A 237 34.54 21.35 11.58
CA LEU A 237 33.82 20.41 10.70
C LEU A 237 32.68 21.08 9.93
N LEU A 238 31.92 21.98 10.56
CA LEU A 238 30.78 22.67 9.96
C LEU A 238 31.25 23.63 8.85
N TYR A 239 32.26 24.45 9.11
CA TYR A 239 32.69 25.51 8.20
C TYR A 239 33.73 25.06 7.17
N SER A 240 34.45 23.96 7.41
CA SER A 240 35.52 23.47 6.52
C SER A 240 35.10 22.28 5.65
N THR A 241 33.80 22.04 5.45
CA THR A 241 33.29 20.96 4.61
C THR A 241 32.76 21.45 3.25
N VAL A 242 32.92 20.63 2.21
CA VAL A 242 32.26 20.82 0.91
C VAL A 242 30.78 20.46 1.00
N PHE A 243 30.44 19.30 1.57
CA PHE A 243 29.08 18.80 1.72
C PHE A 243 28.70 18.68 3.20
N SER A 244 27.86 19.60 3.67
CA SER A 244 27.40 19.62 5.07
C SER A 244 26.18 18.71 5.23
N LEU A 245 26.34 17.58 5.92
CA LEU A 245 25.31 16.55 5.98
C LEU A 245 24.27 16.87 7.04
N ILE A 246 23.00 16.86 6.65
CA ILE A 246 21.85 17.09 7.50
C ILE A 246 21.15 15.76 7.73
N LEU A 247 21.23 15.27 8.97
CA LEU A 247 20.66 13.98 9.39
C LEU A 247 19.55 14.21 10.42
N GLU A 248 18.44 13.48 10.26
CA GLU A 248 17.32 13.45 11.22
C GLU A 248 17.83 13.30 12.67
N GLY A 249 17.23 14.06 13.60
CA GLY A 249 17.60 14.09 15.01
C GLY A 249 16.86 13.09 15.88
N ASP A 250 16.66 13.45 17.15
CA ASP A 250 15.79 12.75 18.09
C ASP A 250 14.32 12.79 17.62
N MET A 251 14.04 13.73 16.72
CA MET A 251 12.82 13.90 15.93
C MET A 251 13.23 14.07 14.45
N LEU A 252 12.27 14.19 13.54
CA LEU A 252 12.57 14.41 12.12
C LEU A 252 13.42 15.67 11.88
N GLN A 253 13.16 16.75 12.62
CA GLN A 253 13.96 17.96 12.54
C GLN A 253 15.33 17.84 13.23
N THR A 254 16.29 18.64 12.76
CA THR A 254 17.59 18.82 13.40
C THR A 254 17.99 20.28 13.40
N PHE A 255 18.52 20.78 14.51
CA PHE A 255 19.07 22.13 14.61
C PHE A 255 20.29 22.35 13.71
N HIS A 256 20.92 21.26 13.27
CA HIS A 256 21.97 21.29 12.27
C HIS A 256 21.48 21.79 10.91
N PHE A 257 20.18 21.78 10.63
CA PHE A 257 19.64 22.21 9.34
C PHE A 257 19.98 23.67 9.01
N PRO A 258 19.55 24.68 9.80
CA PRO A 258 19.91 26.07 9.49
C PRO A 258 21.43 26.30 9.54
N GLU A 259 22.15 25.61 10.42
CA GLU A 259 23.62 25.71 10.49
C GLU A 259 24.29 25.22 9.20
N ALA A 260 23.89 24.05 8.68
CA ALA A 260 24.42 23.47 7.45
C ALA A 260 24.07 24.31 6.22
N VAL A 261 22.87 24.87 6.16
CA VAL A 261 22.48 25.79 5.08
C VAL A 261 23.30 27.10 5.14
N CYS A 262 23.66 27.53 6.34
CA CYS A 262 24.42 28.76 6.59
C CYS A 262 25.94 28.54 6.76
N SER A 263 26.49 27.34 6.51
CA SER A 263 27.90 27.02 6.83
C SER A 263 28.89 27.40 5.73
N GLY A 264 28.42 27.74 4.53
CA GLY A 264 29.26 27.88 3.34
C GLY A 264 29.59 26.56 2.64
N GLY A 265 29.16 25.41 3.16
CA GLY A 265 29.11 24.15 2.43
C GLY A 265 27.84 24.04 1.57
N ILE A 266 27.73 22.93 0.82
CA ILE A 266 26.51 22.52 0.12
C ILE A 266 25.70 21.67 1.10
N PRO A 267 24.47 22.05 1.47
CA PRO A 267 23.65 21.28 2.40
C PRO A 267 23.18 19.97 1.74
N VAL A 268 23.33 18.85 2.45
CA VAL A 268 22.93 17.52 1.99
C VAL A 268 21.94 16.91 2.97
N LEU A 269 20.65 16.91 2.63
CA LEU A 269 19.62 16.33 3.47
C LEU A 269 19.48 14.84 3.22
N ILE A 270 19.59 14.03 4.28
CA ILE A 270 19.36 12.59 4.21
C ILE A 270 18.16 12.24 5.07
N SER A 271 17.01 12.04 4.40
CA SER A 271 15.75 11.70 5.03
C SER A 271 14.70 11.26 4.00
N SER A 272 14.02 10.16 4.32
CA SER A 272 12.86 9.66 3.58
C SER A 272 11.52 10.17 4.13
N ASN A 273 11.52 10.65 5.37
CA ASN A 273 10.29 10.88 6.15
C ASN A 273 10.06 12.34 6.54
N TRP A 274 11.04 13.22 6.32
CA TRP A 274 10.97 14.63 6.67
C TRP A 274 10.63 15.49 5.44
N VAL A 275 9.62 16.35 5.59
CA VAL A 275 9.37 17.45 4.66
C VAL A 275 10.32 18.60 5.02
N PRO A 276 11.23 19.01 4.12
CA PRO A 276 12.18 20.07 4.42
C PRO A 276 11.47 21.37 4.83
N PRO A 277 12.08 22.17 5.71
CA PRO A 277 11.57 23.49 6.05
C PRO A 277 11.27 24.34 4.82
N LEU A 278 10.08 24.95 4.80
CA LEU A 278 9.61 25.85 3.75
C LEU A 278 9.59 25.23 2.34
N GLN A 279 9.41 23.91 2.21
CA GLN A 279 9.51 23.17 0.95
C GLN A 279 8.66 23.75 -0.20
N GLU A 280 7.48 24.29 0.09
CA GLU A 280 6.60 24.88 -0.93
C GLU A 280 7.02 26.27 -1.39
N LEU A 281 7.77 27.00 -0.55
CA LEU A 281 8.26 28.34 -0.85
C LEU A 281 9.65 28.31 -1.48
N VAL A 282 10.55 27.54 -0.89
CA VAL A 282 11.93 27.36 -1.31
C VAL A 282 12.25 25.86 -1.25
N PRO A 283 11.97 25.11 -2.34
CA PRO A 283 12.18 23.67 -2.34
C PRO A 283 13.64 23.34 -2.03
N PHE A 284 13.90 22.37 -1.14
CA PHE A 284 15.26 22.07 -0.70
C PHE A 284 16.21 21.72 -1.85
N GLU A 285 15.69 21.04 -2.87
CA GLU A 285 16.42 20.62 -4.06
C GLU A 285 16.89 21.80 -4.93
N THR A 286 16.40 23.03 -4.70
CA THR A 286 16.90 24.22 -5.39
C THR A 286 18.17 24.80 -4.76
N TYR A 287 18.58 24.34 -3.58
CA TYR A 287 19.75 24.87 -2.87
C TYR A 287 20.56 23.82 -2.11
N GLY A 288 20.17 22.55 -2.19
CA GLY A 288 20.85 21.44 -1.53
C GLY A 288 20.62 20.12 -2.27
N LEU A 289 21.30 19.07 -1.79
CA LEU A 289 21.18 17.72 -2.32
C LEU A 289 20.37 16.85 -1.37
N ARG A 290 19.32 16.20 -1.88
CA ARG A 290 18.47 15.32 -1.06
C ARG A 290 18.72 13.86 -1.39
N PHE A 291 18.88 13.05 -0.35
CA PHE A 291 19.02 11.60 -0.42
C PHE A 291 18.04 10.93 0.54
N ARG A 292 17.65 9.72 0.20
CA ARG A 292 16.84 8.82 1.01
C ARG A 292 17.72 7.91 1.87
N ASP A 293 17.08 7.29 2.86
CA ASP A 293 17.72 6.42 3.85
C ASP A 293 18.26 5.12 3.19
N ASP A 294 17.66 4.71 2.07
CA ASP A 294 18.09 3.56 1.26
C ASP A 294 19.25 3.89 0.30
N GLU A 295 19.58 5.16 0.09
CA GLU A 295 20.68 5.62 -0.76
C GLU A 295 22.01 5.77 0.00
N LEU A 296 22.04 5.49 1.31
CA LEU A 296 23.22 5.66 2.15
C LEU A 296 24.48 5.02 1.57
N PRO A 297 24.51 3.77 1.07
CA PRO A 297 25.75 3.13 0.61
C PRO A 297 26.39 3.82 -0.60
N GLU A 298 25.57 4.40 -1.48
CA GLU A 298 26.06 5.06 -2.70
C GLU A 298 26.32 6.56 -2.48
N LEU A 299 25.95 7.11 -1.32
CA LEU A 299 26.04 8.54 -1.01
C LEU A 299 27.42 9.11 -1.34
N MET A 300 28.50 8.54 -0.77
CA MET A 300 29.84 9.08 -0.98
C MET A 300 30.33 8.90 -2.42
N VAL A 301 29.89 7.86 -3.13
CA VAL A 301 30.20 7.70 -4.56
C VAL A 301 29.57 8.84 -5.35
N ARG A 302 28.32 9.21 -5.05
CA ARG A 302 27.60 10.30 -5.72
C ARG A 302 28.16 11.68 -5.36
N LEU A 303 28.46 11.93 -4.08
CA LEU A 303 29.11 13.17 -3.66
C LEU A 303 30.52 13.32 -4.26
N ARG A 304 31.30 12.23 -4.30
CA ARG A 304 32.60 12.22 -4.97
C ARG A 304 32.47 12.40 -6.47
N ALA A 305 31.45 11.87 -7.14
CA ALA A 305 31.26 12.14 -8.57
C ALA A 305 31.11 13.65 -8.80
N LEU A 306 30.24 14.31 -8.02
CA LEU A 306 30.05 15.77 -8.07
C LEU A 306 31.33 16.58 -7.76
N ASP A 307 32.27 16.00 -7.01
CA ASP A 307 33.56 16.62 -6.69
C ASP A 307 34.71 16.26 -7.68
N THR A 308 34.71 15.04 -8.24
CA THR A 308 35.81 14.45 -9.03
C THR A 308 35.77 14.85 -10.50
N PHE A 309 34.60 15.19 -11.05
CA PHE A 309 34.44 15.64 -12.44
C PHE A 309 35.13 17.00 -12.73
N ARG A 310 35.82 17.58 -11.74
CA ARG A 310 36.76 18.71 -11.74
C ARG A 310 37.78 18.75 -12.90
N ARG A 311 38.02 17.65 -13.63
CA ARG A 311 39.15 17.55 -14.58
C ARG A 311 38.79 17.49 -16.07
N ILE A 312 37.51 17.39 -16.45
CA ILE A 312 37.17 17.04 -17.85
C ILE A 312 36.08 17.94 -18.48
N TRP A 313 35.16 18.56 -17.72
CA TRP A 313 34.05 19.35 -18.30
C TRP A 313 33.66 20.60 -17.48
N VAL A 314 33.25 21.68 -18.16
CA VAL A 314 32.91 23.01 -17.59
C VAL A 314 31.50 23.07 -16.98
N GLU A 315 30.56 22.24 -17.43
CA GLU A 315 29.14 22.35 -17.07
C GLU A 315 28.80 21.85 -15.64
N GLU A 316 29.46 20.81 -15.14
CA GLU A 316 29.17 20.23 -13.80
C GLU A 316 29.84 21.02 -12.65
N VAL A 317 30.99 21.65 -12.90
CA VAL A 317 31.65 22.57 -11.95
C VAL A 317 30.75 23.79 -11.64
N MET A 318 29.93 24.21 -12.60
CA MET A 318 28.94 25.27 -12.41
C MET A 318 27.82 24.84 -11.45
N GLN A 319 27.43 23.55 -11.44
CA GLN A 319 26.32 23.06 -10.62
C GLN A 319 26.60 23.13 -9.12
N ARG A 320 27.79 22.73 -8.65
CA ARG A 320 28.16 22.79 -7.22
C ARG A 320 28.31 24.24 -6.71
N MET A 321 28.88 25.12 -7.53
CA MET A 321 29.00 26.55 -7.19
C MET A 321 27.62 27.23 -7.18
N GLN A 322 26.75 26.86 -8.13
CA GLN A 322 25.38 27.32 -8.18
C GLN A 322 24.58 26.86 -6.95
N LEU A 323 24.64 25.57 -6.59
CA LEU A 323 23.99 25.04 -5.39
C LEU A 323 24.47 25.75 -4.13
N ARG A 324 25.78 25.98 -3.99
CA ARG A 324 26.32 26.75 -2.87
C ARG A 324 25.84 28.20 -2.85
N GLN A 325 25.80 28.87 -4.00
CA GLN A 325 25.29 30.24 -4.07
C GLN A 325 23.79 30.28 -3.72
N GLN A 326 23.01 29.31 -4.19
CA GLN A 326 21.61 29.15 -3.83
C GLN A 326 21.43 28.85 -2.34
N ALA A 327 22.30 28.04 -1.72
CA ALA A 327 22.30 27.79 -0.28
C ALA A 327 22.57 29.06 0.52
N ARG A 328 23.54 29.87 0.06
CA ARG A 328 23.80 31.20 0.64
C ARG A 328 22.58 32.11 0.54
N ASP A 329 21.96 32.19 -0.62
CA ASP A 329 20.76 32.99 -0.82
C ASP A 329 19.61 32.50 0.07
N ALA A 330 19.44 31.18 0.20
CA ALA A 330 18.45 30.57 1.06
C ALA A 330 18.72 30.86 2.54
N CYS A 331 19.98 30.77 2.99
CA CYS A 331 20.38 31.17 4.33
C CYS A 331 19.98 32.63 4.60
N GLU A 332 20.44 33.57 3.78
CA GLU A 332 20.23 35.01 3.99
C GLU A 332 18.74 35.39 3.99
N LYS A 333 17.97 34.85 3.05
CA LYS A 333 16.55 35.21 2.86
C LYS A 333 15.61 34.48 3.82
N HIS A 334 15.93 33.24 4.20
CA HIS A 334 14.94 32.36 4.84
C HIS A 334 15.37 31.83 6.21
N PHE A 335 16.65 31.59 6.46
CA PHE A 335 17.08 30.81 7.64
C PHE A 335 17.98 31.54 8.64
N ARG A 336 18.65 32.63 8.24
CA ARG A 336 19.71 33.28 9.02
C ARG A 336 19.24 33.92 10.32
N THR A 337 18.05 34.53 10.31
CA THR A 337 17.51 35.29 11.45
C THR A 337 16.06 34.93 11.71
N MET A 338 15.59 35.23 12.92
CA MET A 338 14.20 34.95 13.29
C MET A 338 13.23 35.76 12.43
N GLN A 339 13.63 36.97 12.04
CA GLN A 339 12.87 37.84 11.15
C GLN A 339 12.79 37.25 9.73
N ALA A 340 13.89 36.73 9.19
CA ALA A 340 13.91 36.06 7.89
C ALA A 340 13.01 34.80 7.89
N GLN A 341 13.10 33.99 8.94
CA GLN A 341 12.24 32.81 9.12
C GLN A 341 10.76 33.21 9.20
N ALA A 342 10.40 34.15 10.08
CA ALA A 342 9.02 34.57 10.24
C ALA A 342 8.44 35.22 8.97
N GLY A 343 9.23 36.02 8.25
CA GLY A 343 8.82 36.59 6.95
C GLY A 343 8.58 35.51 5.90
N SER A 344 9.39 34.46 5.87
CA SER A 344 9.22 33.33 4.95
C SER A 344 8.02 32.45 5.31
N VAL A 345 7.80 32.21 6.61
CA VAL A 345 6.59 31.53 7.10
C VAL A 345 5.35 32.35 6.78
N ALA A 346 5.39 33.69 6.95
CA ALA A 346 4.31 34.59 6.56
C ALA A 346 4.01 34.50 5.05
N GLN A 347 5.06 34.47 4.23
CA GLN A 347 4.93 34.30 2.78
C GLN A 347 4.26 32.99 2.42
N GLN A 348 4.76 31.87 2.92
CA GLN A 348 4.16 30.58 2.63
C GLN A 348 2.73 30.48 3.17
N LEU A 349 2.47 31.00 4.38
CA LEU A 349 1.13 31.03 4.98
C LEU A 349 0.15 31.86 4.15
N SER A 350 0.60 32.96 3.53
CA SER A 350 -0.24 33.77 2.64
C SER A 350 -0.67 33.00 1.38
N LEU A 351 0.14 32.02 0.94
CA LEU A 351 -0.15 31.15 -0.20
C LEU A 351 -0.92 29.90 0.21
N ALA A 352 -0.87 29.53 1.48
CA ALA A 352 -1.44 28.31 2.02
C ALA A 352 -2.97 28.33 2.03
N GLY A 353 -3.59 27.22 1.64
CA GLY A 353 -5.03 27.02 1.73
C GLY A 353 -5.56 26.05 0.68
N PRO A 354 -6.85 25.66 0.78
CA PRO A 354 -7.51 24.86 -0.25
C PRO A 354 -7.67 25.68 -1.53
N ARG A 355 -6.61 25.78 -2.35
CA ARG A 355 -6.68 26.38 -3.68
C ARG A 355 -7.57 25.52 -4.57
N ARG A 356 -8.50 26.15 -5.31
CA ARG A 356 -9.08 25.54 -6.53
C ARG A 356 -7.91 25.28 -7.48
N VAL A 357 -7.57 24.01 -7.68
CA VAL A 357 -6.57 23.55 -8.66
C VAL A 357 -7.07 23.97 -10.04
N GLN A 358 -6.60 25.11 -10.55
CA GLN A 358 -6.81 25.49 -11.95
C GLN A 358 -5.55 25.95 -12.68
N ASN A 359 -4.44 26.34 -12.03
CA ASN A 359 -3.37 27.04 -12.76
C ASN A 359 -1.91 26.57 -12.55
N LEU A 360 -1.65 25.37 -12.01
CA LEU A 360 -0.26 24.89 -11.89
C LEU A 360 0.33 24.29 -13.19
N GLU A 361 -0.49 24.02 -14.21
CA GLU A 361 -0.02 23.48 -15.49
C GLU A 361 0.66 24.54 -16.38
N ALA A 362 0.43 25.83 -16.12
CA ALA A 362 0.92 26.90 -17.00
C ALA A 362 2.38 27.33 -16.73
N SER A 363 2.97 27.03 -15.56
CA SER A 363 4.32 27.50 -15.23
C SER A 363 5.44 26.45 -15.38
N LEU A 364 5.10 25.22 -15.80
CA LEU A 364 6.06 24.13 -16.07
C LEU A 364 6.28 23.90 -17.57
N ALA A 365 5.59 24.66 -18.43
CA ALA A 365 5.67 24.50 -19.89
C ALA A 365 6.83 25.28 -20.53
N ASP A 366 7.44 26.24 -19.84
CA ASP A 366 8.51 27.07 -20.42
C ASP A 366 9.83 26.93 -19.65
N GLY A 367 10.75 26.15 -20.22
CA GLY A 367 12.19 26.32 -20.02
C GLY A 367 12.92 25.24 -19.23
N LEU A 368 13.31 24.17 -19.92
CA LEU A 368 14.59 23.44 -19.90
C LEU A 368 14.36 21.94 -20.15
N SER A 369 14.83 21.46 -21.29
CA SER A 369 14.87 20.04 -21.64
C SER A 369 15.85 19.29 -20.74
N VAL A 370 15.38 18.85 -19.58
CA VAL A 370 16.08 17.86 -18.74
C VAL A 370 15.78 16.46 -19.29
N SER A 371 16.83 15.65 -19.38
CA SER A 371 16.89 14.38 -20.12
C SER A 371 15.86 13.34 -19.68
N LYS A 372 15.56 12.43 -20.62
CA LYS A 372 14.58 11.35 -20.59
C LYS A 372 14.80 10.24 -19.54
N ASP A 373 15.67 10.42 -18.56
CA ASP A 373 16.06 9.34 -17.61
C ASP A 373 15.32 9.38 -16.26
N LEU A 374 14.33 10.27 -16.08
CA LEU A 374 13.50 10.37 -14.87
C LEU A 374 12.37 9.32 -14.76
N HIS A 375 12.41 8.24 -15.56
CA HIS A 375 11.32 7.26 -15.65
C HIS A 375 11.31 6.16 -14.57
N ALA A 376 12.27 6.11 -13.64
CA ALA A 376 12.44 4.96 -12.74
C ALA A 376 11.74 5.03 -11.35
N LEU A 377 11.06 6.12 -10.99
CA LEU A 377 10.38 6.26 -9.69
C LEU A 377 8.89 6.62 -9.86
N GLN A 378 8.10 5.67 -10.35
CA GLN A 378 6.63 5.73 -10.30
C GLN A 378 6.11 4.72 -9.27
N VAL A 379 5.96 5.16 -8.02
CA VAL A 379 5.17 4.40 -7.03
C VAL A 379 3.70 4.56 -7.40
N GLY A 380 3.11 3.50 -7.96
CA GLY A 380 1.66 3.31 -8.08
C GLY A 380 0.92 4.38 -8.88
N ARG A 381 1.17 4.48 -10.19
CA ARG A 381 0.13 5.00 -11.09
C ARG A 381 -1.00 3.96 -11.09
N CYS A 382 -2.12 4.25 -10.43
CA CYS A 382 -3.36 3.66 -10.90
C CYS A 382 -3.47 3.99 -12.39
N VAL A 383 -3.61 2.93 -13.20
CA VAL A 383 -3.05 2.87 -14.55
C VAL A 383 -3.53 4.04 -15.41
N THR A 384 -2.64 4.56 -16.26
CA THR A 384 -2.95 5.54 -17.32
C THR A 384 -4.07 5.02 -18.21
N ALA A 385 -5.33 5.25 -17.84
CA ALA A 385 -6.48 5.11 -18.71
C ALA A 385 -6.54 6.33 -19.63
N ALA A 386 -5.63 6.37 -20.60
CA ALA A 386 -5.77 7.29 -21.73
C ALA A 386 -6.78 6.78 -22.76
N ASP A 387 -7.25 5.51 -22.72
CA ASP A 387 -8.02 4.96 -23.85
C ASP A 387 -9.16 3.97 -23.54
N THR A 388 -9.62 3.77 -22.29
CA THR A 388 -10.85 2.96 -22.07
C THR A 388 -11.78 3.55 -21.01
N SER A 389 -13.08 3.57 -21.33
CA SER A 389 -14.15 4.36 -20.72
C SER A 389 -14.70 3.86 -19.39
N SER A 390 -13.91 3.19 -18.53
CA SER A 390 -14.33 2.88 -17.16
C SER A 390 -13.13 2.66 -16.24
N SER A 391 -12.55 3.73 -15.70
CA SER A 391 -11.63 3.60 -14.56
C SER A 391 -12.43 3.35 -13.28
N THR A 392 -12.17 2.23 -12.62
CA THR A 392 -12.70 1.96 -11.28
C THR A 392 -12.21 3.05 -10.33
N SER A 393 -13.11 3.66 -9.57
CA SER A 393 -12.78 4.70 -8.60
C SER A 393 -12.92 4.16 -7.18
N PHE A 394 -11.92 4.43 -6.35
CA PHE A 394 -11.80 3.94 -4.99
C PHE A 394 -12.03 5.05 -3.97
N TYR A 395 -12.71 4.76 -2.86
CA TYR A 395 -12.79 5.64 -1.70
C TYR A 395 -12.38 4.89 -0.45
N VAL A 396 -11.36 5.38 0.24
CA VAL A 396 -10.94 4.81 1.51
C VAL A 396 -11.71 5.51 2.61
N ILE A 397 -12.68 4.83 3.22
CA ILE A 397 -13.50 5.42 4.26
C ILE A 397 -12.70 5.49 5.57
N SER A 398 -12.68 6.65 6.22
CA SER A 398 -11.97 6.81 7.49
C SER A 398 -12.67 6.04 8.63
N ILE A 399 -11.94 5.74 9.70
CA ILE A 399 -12.50 5.07 10.88
C ILE A 399 -13.67 5.89 11.44
N THR A 400 -13.53 7.21 11.52
CA THR A 400 -14.60 8.11 12.01
C THR A 400 -15.85 8.08 11.12
N GLU A 401 -15.68 8.07 9.79
CA GLU A 401 -16.82 7.92 8.86
C GLU A 401 -17.51 6.56 9.04
N VAL A 402 -16.75 5.49 9.22
CA VAL A 402 -17.30 4.15 9.49
C VAL A 402 -18.08 4.11 10.79
N GLU A 403 -17.56 4.67 11.87
CA GLU A 403 -18.27 4.75 13.16
C GLU A 403 -19.50 5.67 13.12
N ALA A 404 -19.53 6.61 12.17
CA ALA A 404 -20.72 7.43 11.91
C ALA A 404 -21.79 6.64 11.15
N PHE A 405 -21.40 5.79 10.19
CA PHE A 405 -22.33 4.97 9.38
C PHE A 405 -22.78 3.70 10.13
N ALA A 406 -21.91 3.16 10.98
CA ALA A 406 -22.15 1.98 11.79
C ALA A 406 -21.78 2.26 13.26
N PRO A 407 -22.65 2.93 14.04
CA PRO A 407 -22.39 3.25 15.44
C PRO A 407 -22.05 2.05 16.34
N LYS A 408 -22.43 0.82 15.94
CA LYS A 408 -22.06 -0.41 16.65
C LYS A 408 -20.55 -0.70 16.62
N LEU A 409 -19.82 -0.15 15.65
CA LEU A 409 -18.36 -0.27 15.57
C LEU A 409 -17.64 0.78 16.41
N ARG A 410 -18.35 1.73 17.03
CA ARG A 410 -17.74 2.83 17.77
C ARG A 410 -16.91 2.33 18.94
N GLY A 411 -15.63 2.72 18.92
CA GLY A 411 -14.64 2.34 19.93
C GLY A 411 -14.21 0.88 19.85
N CYS A 412 -14.62 0.11 18.83
CA CYS A 412 -14.14 -1.25 18.65
C CYS A 412 -12.68 -1.26 18.23
N LEU A 413 -11.93 -2.22 18.76
CA LEU A 413 -10.52 -2.41 18.44
C LEU A 413 -10.31 -2.78 16.96
N LEU A 414 -9.40 -2.07 16.28
CA LEU A 414 -8.90 -2.48 14.97
C LEU A 414 -7.78 -3.52 15.12
N SER A 415 -7.69 -4.46 14.17
CA SER A 415 -6.48 -5.30 14.10
C SER A 415 -5.27 -4.41 13.81
N SER A 416 -4.14 -4.59 14.50
CA SER A 416 -2.94 -3.75 14.31
C SER A 416 -2.48 -3.73 12.86
N LEU A 417 -2.40 -4.90 12.22
CA LEU A 417 -1.99 -5.01 10.81
C LEU A 417 -3.05 -4.43 9.86
N ALA A 418 -4.34 -4.77 10.06
CA ALA A 418 -5.41 -4.23 9.21
C ALA A 418 -5.51 -2.70 9.31
N GLY A 419 -5.32 -2.14 10.51
CA GLY A 419 -5.33 -0.70 10.74
C GLY A 419 -4.13 0.00 10.10
N LYS A 420 -2.91 -0.55 10.21
CA LYS A 420 -1.72 -0.02 9.52
C LYS A 420 -1.88 -0.03 8.00
N VAL A 421 -2.39 -1.14 7.44
CA VAL A 421 -2.70 -1.22 6.00
C VAL A 421 -3.80 -0.22 5.62
N HIS A 422 -4.81 -0.02 6.46
CA HIS A 422 -5.86 1.00 6.24
C HIS A 422 -5.29 2.42 6.24
N GLU A 423 -4.36 2.73 7.14
CA GLU A 423 -3.64 4.01 7.14
C GLU A 423 -2.82 4.20 5.86
N ALA A 424 -2.21 3.14 5.34
CA ALA A 424 -1.52 3.17 4.07
C ALA A 424 -2.50 3.49 2.91
N PHE A 425 -3.70 2.89 2.89
CA PHE A 425 -4.76 3.27 1.95
C PHE A 425 -5.18 4.74 2.10
N LEU A 426 -5.34 5.26 3.31
CA LEU A 426 -5.66 6.67 3.57
C LEU A 426 -4.52 7.61 3.13
N SER A 427 -3.26 7.17 3.24
CA SER A 427 -2.09 7.88 2.71
C SER A 427 -2.16 7.96 1.17
N LEU A 428 -2.47 6.84 0.50
CA LEU A 428 -2.66 6.81 -0.96
C LEU A 428 -3.81 7.70 -1.42
N ARG A 429 -4.96 7.67 -0.72
CA ARG A 429 -6.11 8.54 -1.01
C ARG A 429 -5.75 10.02 -1.02
N ARG A 430 -4.81 10.43 -0.16
CA ARG A 430 -4.35 11.83 -0.05
C ARG A 430 -3.37 12.24 -1.15
N ARG A 431 -2.65 11.28 -1.74
CA ARG A 431 -1.54 11.54 -2.68
C ARG A 431 -1.89 11.26 -4.14
N SER A 432 -2.85 10.38 -4.40
CA SER A 432 -3.25 9.98 -5.75
C SER A 432 -4.62 10.53 -6.11
N PHE A 433 -4.71 11.26 -7.22
CA PHE A 433 -6.00 11.74 -7.78
C PHE A 433 -6.50 10.89 -8.95
N THR A 434 -5.73 9.88 -9.38
CA THR A 434 -5.96 9.19 -10.66
C THR A 434 -7.04 8.10 -10.55
N CYS A 435 -7.11 7.40 -9.41
CA CYS A 435 -8.09 6.34 -9.13
C CYS A 435 -8.88 6.55 -7.85
N MET A 436 -8.57 7.60 -7.09
CA MET A 436 -9.25 7.88 -5.82
C MET A 436 -10.38 8.85 -6.06
N ALA A 437 -11.59 8.44 -5.71
CA ALA A 437 -12.76 9.28 -5.68
C ALA A 437 -12.57 10.39 -4.63
N LYS A 438 -12.90 11.64 -5.00
CA LYS A 438 -12.80 12.77 -4.06
C LYS A 438 -13.90 12.70 -3.01
N GLN A 439 -15.06 12.21 -3.42
CA GLN A 439 -16.23 12.03 -2.60
C GLN A 439 -16.70 10.58 -2.63
N LEU A 440 -17.31 10.13 -1.53
CA LEU A 440 -17.85 8.77 -1.43
C LEU A 440 -18.84 8.46 -2.55
N ALA A 441 -19.66 9.44 -2.96
CA ALA A 441 -20.66 9.27 -4.02
C ALA A 441 -20.05 8.87 -5.37
N GLU A 442 -18.83 9.34 -5.66
CA GLU A 442 -18.12 9.09 -6.92
C GLU A 442 -17.41 7.72 -6.95
N ALA A 443 -17.36 7.00 -5.83
CA ALA A 443 -16.65 5.73 -5.75
C ALA A 443 -17.49 4.54 -6.19
N HIS A 444 -16.82 3.64 -6.93
CA HIS A 444 -17.30 2.31 -7.23
C HIS A 444 -16.93 1.31 -6.12
N VAL A 445 -15.73 1.48 -5.53
CA VAL A 445 -15.17 0.61 -4.51
C VAL A 445 -14.88 1.41 -3.24
N VAL A 446 -15.28 0.88 -2.08
CA VAL A 446 -15.04 1.51 -0.78
C VAL A 446 -14.22 0.59 0.10
N VAL A 447 -13.02 1.02 0.48
CA VAL A 447 -12.13 0.26 1.37
C VAL A 447 -12.46 0.59 2.82
N VAL A 448 -12.88 -0.42 3.57
CA VAL A 448 -13.39 -0.36 4.94
C VAL A 448 -12.37 -1.00 5.91
N PRO A 449 -12.11 -0.37 7.07
CA PRO A 449 -11.18 -0.88 8.08
C PRO A 449 -11.63 -2.21 8.70
N GLY A 450 -10.63 -3.01 9.09
CA GLY A 450 -10.79 -4.29 9.77
C GLY A 450 -10.89 -4.19 11.28
N TYR A 451 -12.02 -4.60 11.85
CA TYR A 451 -12.22 -4.70 13.30
C TYR A 451 -11.92 -6.11 13.81
N SER A 452 -11.31 -6.21 15.00
CA SER A 452 -10.88 -7.48 15.59
C SER A 452 -11.72 -7.86 16.81
N VAL A 453 -12.03 -9.15 16.94
CA VAL A 453 -12.64 -9.75 18.14
C VAL A 453 -11.61 -10.12 19.21
N VAL A 454 -10.34 -10.21 18.83
CA VAL A 454 -9.25 -10.64 19.72
C VAL A 454 -8.45 -9.39 20.11
N PRO A 455 -8.35 -9.04 21.40
CA PRO A 455 -7.32 -8.13 21.86
C PRO A 455 -5.97 -8.80 21.55
N GLU A 456 -5.10 -8.19 20.74
CA GLU A 456 -3.78 -8.75 20.44
C GLU A 456 -2.93 -8.78 21.72
N VAL A 457 -3.06 -9.86 22.51
CA VAL A 457 -2.30 -10.07 23.75
C VAL A 457 -0.92 -10.63 23.40
N ILE A 458 -0.08 -9.88 22.67
CA ILE A 458 1.35 -10.22 22.57
C ILE A 458 2.18 -8.94 22.39
N GLY A 459 2.62 -8.34 23.49
CA GLY A 459 3.90 -7.61 23.66
C GLY A 459 4.30 -6.45 22.74
N TYR A 460 3.59 -6.19 21.65
CA TYR A 460 3.89 -5.17 20.67
C TYR A 460 2.71 -4.20 20.58
N TRP A 461 3.07 -2.93 20.71
CA TRP A 461 2.24 -1.73 20.70
C TRP A 461 0.98 -1.85 19.84
N VAL A 462 -0.19 -1.82 20.48
CA VAL A 462 -1.47 -1.71 19.80
C VAL A 462 -1.55 -0.31 19.20
N SER A 463 -1.47 -0.20 17.87
CA SER A 463 -1.50 1.10 17.17
C SER A 463 -2.86 1.80 17.24
N PHE A 464 -3.94 1.12 17.63
CA PHE A 464 -5.29 1.68 17.68
C PHE A 464 -5.93 1.40 19.04
N ALA A 465 -6.18 2.43 19.85
CA ALA A 465 -6.88 2.27 21.12
C ALA A 465 -8.37 1.94 20.87
N GLY A 466 -8.88 0.89 21.51
CA GLY A 466 -10.28 0.48 21.42
C GLY A 466 -10.63 -0.65 22.39
N ARG A 467 -11.92 -0.88 22.63
CA ARG A 467 -12.41 -2.02 23.40
C ARG A 467 -12.52 -3.26 22.51
N ALA A 468 -12.28 -4.44 23.08
CA ALA A 468 -12.59 -5.69 22.38
C ALA A 468 -14.11 -5.80 22.17
N CYS A 469 -14.54 -5.88 20.90
CA CYS A 469 -15.95 -6.06 20.55
C CYS A 469 -16.23 -7.54 20.23
N ALA A 470 -17.46 -7.97 20.51
CA ALA A 470 -17.87 -9.34 20.21
C ALA A 470 -18.09 -9.52 18.69
N ALA A 471 -17.90 -10.75 18.18
CA ALA A 471 -18.03 -11.04 16.74
C ALA A 471 -19.40 -10.63 16.16
N ASN A 472 -20.47 -10.85 16.92
CA ASN A 472 -21.83 -10.47 16.55
C ASN A 472 -22.04 -8.94 16.52
N GLU A 473 -21.33 -8.19 17.36
CA GLU A 473 -21.36 -6.72 17.37
C GLU A 473 -20.66 -6.17 16.12
N ILE A 474 -19.49 -6.70 15.78
CA ILE A 474 -18.75 -6.34 14.56
C ILE A 474 -19.58 -6.68 13.31
N LEU A 475 -20.13 -7.90 13.24
CA LEU A 475 -21.03 -8.32 12.16
C LEU A 475 -22.25 -7.41 12.03
N ALA A 476 -22.86 -7.01 13.15
CA ALA A 476 -23.99 -6.10 13.12
C ALA A 476 -23.59 -4.71 12.63
N GLY A 477 -22.38 -4.24 12.95
CA GLY A 477 -21.79 -3.02 12.42
C GLY A 477 -21.55 -3.09 10.91
N TYR A 478 -20.96 -4.17 10.41
CA TYR A 478 -20.77 -4.37 8.98
C TYR A 478 -22.10 -4.45 8.22
N ARG A 479 -23.12 -5.11 8.77
CA ARG A 479 -24.48 -5.08 8.20
C ARG A 479 -25.07 -3.66 8.15
N GLN A 480 -24.79 -2.81 9.15
CA GLN A 480 -25.20 -1.40 9.11
C GLN A 480 -24.56 -0.66 7.93
N LEU A 481 -23.27 -0.89 7.66
CA LEU A 481 -22.58 -0.30 6.51
C LEU A 481 -23.22 -0.73 5.19
N GLN A 482 -23.59 -2.01 5.03
CA GLN A 482 -24.21 -2.50 3.80
C GLN A 482 -25.60 -1.94 3.56
N LEU A 483 -26.35 -1.72 4.63
CA LEU A 483 -27.70 -1.19 4.55
C LEU A 483 -27.72 0.34 4.38
N ASP A 484 -26.60 1.04 4.61
CA ASP A 484 -26.52 2.49 4.42
C ASP A 484 -26.73 2.84 2.95
N ALA A 485 -27.74 3.69 2.68
CA ALA A 485 -28.14 4.05 1.33
C ALA A 485 -27.01 4.66 0.47
N ARG A 486 -25.97 5.24 1.09
CA ARG A 486 -24.81 5.81 0.40
C ARG A 486 -23.78 4.77 -0.01
N LEU A 487 -23.92 3.53 0.45
CA LEU A 487 -22.99 2.43 0.23
C LEU A 487 -23.62 1.26 -0.55
N GLN A 488 -24.94 1.21 -0.72
CA GLN A 488 -25.68 0.10 -1.32
C GLN A 488 -25.29 -0.25 -2.76
N ASP A 489 -24.79 0.71 -3.53
CA ASP A 489 -24.35 0.54 -4.93
C ASP A 489 -22.84 0.29 -5.07
N LYS A 490 -22.11 0.26 -3.95
CA LYS A 490 -20.65 0.22 -3.92
C LYS A 490 -20.13 -1.15 -3.54
N MET A 491 -18.99 -1.55 -4.12
CA MET A 491 -18.26 -2.72 -3.66
C MET A 491 -17.54 -2.37 -2.37
N LEU A 492 -17.98 -2.95 -1.26
CA LEU A 492 -17.33 -2.77 0.03
C LEU A 492 -16.22 -3.80 0.20
N VAL A 493 -15.01 -3.32 0.47
CA VAL A 493 -13.81 -4.13 0.66
C VAL A 493 -13.42 -4.08 2.12
N LEU A 494 -13.43 -5.22 2.81
CA LEU A 494 -13.02 -5.35 4.20
C LEU A 494 -11.59 -5.83 4.32
N LEU A 495 -10.79 -5.14 5.15
CA LEU A 495 -9.50 -5.64 5.60
C LEU A 495 -9.71 -6.66 6.72
N ASP A 496 -9.34 -7.93 6.52
CA ASP A 496 -9.44 -8.94 7.56
C ASP A 496 -8.14 -9.74 7.71
N LYS A 497 -7.82 -10.05 8.97
CA LYS A 497 -6.64 -10.81 9.36
C LYS A 497 -6.83 -12.33 9.21
N GLY A 498 -7.72 -12.80 8.31
CA GLY A 498 -7.95 -14.22 7.99
C GLY A 498 -8.34 -15.13 9.16
N THR A 499 -8.62 -14.55 10.34
CA THR A 499 -8.78 -15.27 11.62
C THR A 499 -10.10 -14.93 12.30
N SER A 500 -10.86 -14.01 11.72
CA SER A 500 -12.11 -13.61 12.28
C SER A 500 -13.11 -14.76 12.11
N ARG A 501 -13.78 -15.17 13.20
CA ARG A 501 -14.96 -16.05 13.14
C ARG A 501 -16.17 -15.32 12.52
N ILE A 502 -15.91 -14.25 11.76
CA ILE A 502 -16.91 -13.42 11.11
C ILE A 502 -17.23 -14.15 9.81
N SER A 503 -18.47 -14.59 9.67
CA SER A 503 -18.92 -15.29 8.47
C SER A 503 -18.65 -14.45 7.22
N GLN A 504 -18.06 -15.06 6.19
CA GLN A 504 -17.84 -14.42 4.89
C GLN A 504 -19.11 -14.22 4.08
N ASP A 505 -20.24 -14.77 4.55
CA ASP A 505 -21.58 -14.60 3.99
C ASP A 505 -22.17 -13.22 4.32
N THR A 506 -21.37 -12.19 4.10
CA THR A 506 -21.80 -10.81 4.30
C THR A 506 -22.00 -10.09 2.97
N GLY A 507 -21.39 -10.50 1.86
CA GLY A 507 -21.50 -9.76 0.58
C GLY A 507 -20.47 -8.64 0.43
N PHE A 508 -19.37 -8.73 1.19
CA PHE A 508 -18.17 -7.91 1.02
C PHE A 508 -17.12 -8.66 0.20
N SER A 509 -16.23 -7.90 -0.43
CA SER A 509 -14.92 -8.38 -0.88
C SER A 509 -13.92 -8.30 0.27
N TRP A 510 -12.96 -9.21 0.35
CA TRP A 510 -12.02 -9.26 1.46
C TRP A 510 -10.57 -9.05 1.03
N LEU A 511 -9.83 -8.26 1.80
CA LEU A 511 -8.37 -8.21 1.81
C LEU A 511 -7.89 -9.11 2.95
N LEU A 512 -7.55 -10.36 2.62
CA LEU A 512 -7.31 -11.43 3.58
C LEU A 512 -5.83 -11.64 3.86
N LEU A 513 -5.36 -11.27 5.04
CA LEU A 513 -3.99 -11.53 5.47
C LEU A 513 -3.84 -13.00 5.86
N GLY A 514 -3.03 -13.75 5.11
CA GLY A 514 -2.88 -15.20 5.32
C GLY A 514 -4.13 -15.99 4.92
N ALA A 515 -4.66 -15.72 3.73
CA ALA A 515 -5.88 -16.33 3.23
C ALA A 515 -5.84 -17.87 3.22
N ARG A 516 -6.97 -18.48 3.58
CA ARG A 516 -7.20 -19.91 3.49
C ARG A 516 -8.07 -20.22 2.29
N ARG A 517 -7.81 -21.32 1.60
CA ARG A 517 -8.52 -21.70 0.37
C ARG A 517 -10.01 -21.97 0.60
N ASP A 518 -10.38 -22.49 1.76
CA ASP A 518 -11.77 -22.70 2.16
C ASP A 518 -12.53 -21.39 2.49
N ALA A 519 -11.80 -20.31 2.70
CA ALA A 519 -12.29 -18.98 3.03
C ALA A 519 -11.80 -17.92 2.04
N PHE A 520 -11.40 -18.29 0.82
CA PHE A 520 -10.91 -17.34 -0.18
C PHE A 520 -11.78 -17.44 -1.43
N GLN A 521 -12.47 -16.36 -1.76
CA GLN A 521 -13.30 -16.28 -2.95
C GLN A 521 -12.48 -15.75 -4.13
N TYR A 522 -12.03 -16.65 -5.00
CA TYR A 522 -11.30 -16.29 -6.21
C TYR A 522 -12.07 -15.26 -7.07
N GLY A 523 -11.38 -14.19 -7.46
CA GLY A 523 -11.96 -13.09 -8.24
C GLY A 523 -12.77 -12.07 -7.44
N VAL A 524 -12.99 -12.30 -6.15
CA VAL A 524 -13.72 -11.40 -5.24
C VAL A 524 -12.80 -10.89 -4.13
N ASP A 525 -11.97 -11.77 -3.58
CA ASP A 525 -11.03 -11.49 -2.49
C ASP A 525 -9.61 -11.30 -3.01
N ILE A 526 -8.78 -10.62 -2.23
CA ILE A 526 -7.34 -10.50 -2.46
C ILE A 526 -6.61 -11.03 -1.25
N SER A 527 -5.77 -12.04 -1.46
CA SER A 527 -4.87 -12.52 -0.42
C SER A 527 -3.77 -11.47 -0.22
N MET A 528 -3.61 -11.00 1.00
CA MET A 528 -2.61 -10.00 1.35
C MET A 528 -1.40 -10.67 2.01
N PRO A 529 -0.18 -10.20 1.71
CA PRO A 529 1.02 -10.66 2.41
C PRO A 529 1.01 -10.23 3.89
N ALA A 530 1.90 -10.80 4.69
CA ALA A 530 2.16 -10.32 6.05
C ALA A 530 2.72 -8.88 6.04
N GLU A 531 2.88 -8.29 7.23
CA GLU A 531 3.48 -6.95 7.38
C GLU A 531 4.82 -6.87 6.63
N PRO A 532 5.10 -5.78 5.88
CA PRO A 532 6.39 -5.59 5.25
C PRO A 532 7.50 -5.66 6.30
N SER A 533 8.51 -6.48 6.02
CA SER A 533 9.72 -6.52 6.86
C SER A 533 10.66 -5.40 6.41
N PRO A 534 11.31 -4.66 7.33
CA PRO A 534 12.34 -3.67 6.97
C PRO A 534 13.47 -4.26 6.12
N ARG A 535 13.65 -5.59 6.16
CA ARG A 535 14.58 -6.34 5.32
C ARG A 535 14.25 -6.29 3.82
N CYS A 536 12.96 -6.15 3.47
CA CYS A 536 12.48 -6.14 2.09
C CYS A 536 12.82 -4.84 1.35
N SER A 537 12.90 -3.73 2.09
CA SER A 537 13.28 -2.39 1.59
C SER A 537 14.76 -2.07 1.81
N GLY A 538 15.52 -2.96 2.46
CA GLY A 538 16.92 -2.75 2.78
C GLY A 538 17.87 -3.05 1.60
N ILE A 539 19.08 -2.48 1.66
CA ILE A 539 20.13 -2.67 0.64
C ILE A 539 20.50 -4.14 0.47
N SER A 540 20.45 -4.94 1.54
CA SER A 540 20.72 -6.38 1.48
C SER A 540 19.79 -7.11 0.51
N ALA A 541 18.52 -6.72 0.42
CA ALA A 541 17.59 -7.28 -0.56
C ALA A 541 18.00 -6.91 -2.00
N SER A 542 18.23 -5.62 -2.24
CA SER A 542 18.63 -5.11 -3.57
C SER A 542 19.96 -5.71 -4.04
N SER A 543 20.98 -5.78 -3.19
CA SER A 543 22.29 -6.35 -3.51
C SER A 543 22.21 -7.86 -3.71
N SER A 544 21.37 -8.56 -2.94
CA SER A 544 21.18 -10.00 -3.09
C SER A 544 20.60 -10.39 -4.45
N PHE A 545 19.73 -9.57 -5.05
CA PHE A 545 19.24 -9.76 -6.43
C PHE A 545 20.30 -9.52 -7.50
N GLN A 546 21.34 -8.72 -7.21
CA GLN A 546 22.45 -8.47 -8.14
C GLN A 546 23.50 -9.59 -8.11
N GLN A 547 23.62 -10.32 -7.01
CA GLN A 547 24.56 -11.44 -6.88
C GLN A 547 24.15 -12.61 -7.79
N PRO A 548 25.03 -13.15 -8.65
CA PRO A 548 24.75 -14.36 -9.42
C PRO A 548 24.41 -15.56 -8.53
N LEU A 549 23.47 -16.43 -8.96
CA LEU A 549 23.08 -17.61 -8.18
C LEU A 549 24.27 -18.53 -7.88
N GLY A 550 25.19 -18.70 -8.83
CA GLY A 550 26.39 -19.53 -8.65
C GLY A 550 27.37 -18.99 -7.59
N GLN A 551 27.19 -17.76 -7.10
CA GLN A 551 27.99 -17.17 -6.02
C GLN A 551 27.30 -17.26 -4.65
N LYS A 552 26.07 -17.78 -4.57
CA LYS A 552 25.38 -18.03 -3.31
C LYS A 552 26.02 -19.23 -2.61
N ARG A 553 26.18 -19.12 -1.29
CA ARG A 553 26.89 -20.11 -0.47
C ARG A 553 26.09 -21.40 -0.28
N TYR A 554 24.77 -21.28 -0.15
CA TYR A 554 23.88 -22.39 0.12
C TYR A 554 22.98 -22.64 -1.09
N LEU A 555 22.70 -23.91 -1.38
CA LEU A 555 21.73 -24.30 -2.38
C LEU A 555 20.31 -23.99 -1.88
N LEU A 556 20.00 -24.39 -0.66
CA LEU A 556 18.68 -24.25 -0.06
C LEU A 556 18.85 -23.87 1.41
N SER A 557 18.08 -22.90 1.91
CA SER A 557 18.06 -22.64 3.35
C SER A 557 16.70 -22.33 3.95
N PHE A 558 16.58 -22.61 5.24
CA PHE A 558 15.48 -22.22 6.12
C PHE A 558 15.99 -21.99 7.53
N LYS A 559 15.51 -20.95 8.20
CA LYS A 559 15.60 -20.82 9.65
C LYS A 559 14.26 -20.42 10.24
N GLY A 560 13.71 -21.26 11.10
CA GLY A 560 12.39 -21.04 11.72
C GLY A 560 12.06 -22.08 12.78
N SER A 561 11.00 -21.83 13.56
CA SER A 561 10.59 -22.71 14.67
C SER A 561 10.05 -24.03 14.13
N PHE A 562 10.72 -25.15 14.41
CA PHE A 562 10.27 -26.48 14.00
C PHE A 562 8.99 -26.90 14.72
N ARG A 563 8.70 -26.28 15.87
CA ARG A 563 7.42 -26.46 16.56
C ARG A 563 6.26 -25.95 15.71
N ASP A 564 6.47 -24.83 15.03
CA ASP A 564 5.44 -24.20 14.20
C ASP A 564 5.41 -24.81 12.78
N TYR A 565 6.52 -25.46 12.38
CA TYR A 565 6.69 -26.11 11.07
C TYR A 565 7.33 -27.50 11.22
N PRO A 566 6.56 -28.54 11.61
CA PRO A 566 7.11 -29.89 11.82
C PRO A 566 7.84 -30.46 10.60
N LEU A 567 7.34 -30.17 9.39
CA LEU A 567 7.96 -30.54 8.11
C LEU A 567 9.38 -29.98 7.93
N ALA A 568 9.69 -28.83 8.53
CA ALA A 568 11.05 -28.29 8.53
C ALA A 568 12.01 -29.18 9.34
N GLY A 569 11.52 -29.77 10.44
CA GLY A 569 12.28 -30.72 11.24
C GLY A 569 12.57 -32.01 10.46
N GLU A 570 11.59 -32.52 9.72
CA GLU A 570 11.77 -33.69 8.85
C GLU A 570 12.80 -33.43 7.74
N LEU A 571 12.70 -32.28 7.07
CA LEU A 571 13.65 -31.88 6.03
C LEU A 571 15.07 -31.71 6.57
N ALA A 572 15.22 -31.17 7.78
CA ALA A 572 16.51 -31.05 8.46
C ALA A 572 17.14 -32.42 8.79
N VAL A 573 16.32 -33.43 9.10
CA VAL A 573 16.80 -34.79 9.33
C VAL A 573 17.22 -35.46 8.02
N LEU A 574 16.41 -35.33 6.96
CA LEU A 574 16.67 -35.93 5.65
C LEU A 574 17.98 -35.44 4.99
N HIS A 575 18.41 -34.21 5.30
CA HIS A 575 19.57 -33.59 4.66
C HIS A 575 20.67 -33.17 5.65
N ARG A 576 20.71 -33.78 6.84
CA ARG A 576 21.68 -33.45 7.90
C ARG A 576 23.15 -33.45 7.42
N ASP A 577 23.50 -34.33 6.48
CA ASP A 577 24.86 -34.49 5.95
C ASP A 577 25.14 -33.68 4.68
N ASN A 578 24.17 -32.89 4.19
CA ASN A 578 24.33 -32.07 2.99
C ASN A 578 24.58 -30.60 3.36
N TRP A 579 25.85 -30.22 3.42
CA TRP A 579 26.30 -28.86 3.78
C TRP A 579 25.81 -27.73 2.84
N SER A 580 25.26 -28.08 1.67
CA SER A 580 24.62 -27.12 0.76
C SER A 580 23.14 -26.87 1.08
N VAL A 581 22.50 -27.72 1.90
CA VAL A 581 21.10 -27.59 2.32
C VAL A 581 21.06 -27.33 3.82
N LEU A 582 20.64 -26.13 4.23
CA LEU A 582 20.68 -25.74 5.62
C LEU A 582 19.29 -25.39 6.17
N VAL A 583 18.70 -26.32 6.91
CA VAL A 583 17.39 -26.16 7.55
C VAL A 583 17.60 -26.24 9.06
N VAL A 584 17.43 -25.11 9.75
CA VAL A 584 17.78 -24.98 11.18
C VAL A 584 16.66 -24.38 12.01
N ASP A 585 16.52 -24.84 13.25
CA ASP A 585 15.52 -24.33 14.18
C ASP A 585 15.79 -22.86 14.55
N ALA A 586 14.74 -22.10 14.86
CA ALA A 586 14.85 -20.71 15.29
C ALA A 586 15.78 -20.53 16.51
N ALA A 587 15.81 -21.49 17.43
CA ALA A 587 16.65 -21.47 18.62
C ALA A 587 18.15 -21.68 18.32
N HIS A 588 18.51 -22.14 17.12
CA HIS A 588 19.89 -22.41 16.76
C HIS A 588 20.68 -21.11 16.60
N THR A 589 21.71 -20.88 17.43
CA THR A 589 22.46 -19.61 17.45
C THR A 589 23.62 -19.55 16.45
N GLY A 590 24.10 -20.70 15.96
CA GLY A 590 25.27 -20.78 15.06
C GLY A 590 25.06 -20.26 13.64
N TYR A 591 23.83 -19.92 13.26
CA TYR A 591 23.52 -19.37 11.94
C TYR A 591 22.67 -18.13 12.08
N ASP A 592 23.10 -17.04 11.47
CA ASP A 592 22.30 -15.82 11.41
C ASP A 592 21.19 -15.96 10.35
N THR A 593 19.95 -15.60 10.73
CA THR A 593 18.79 -15.69 9.84
C THR A 593 19.01 -14.91 8.55
N GLU A 594 19.52 -13.70 8.71
CA GLU A 594 19.63 -12.74 7.64
C GLU A 594 20.74 -13.18 6.66
N TYR A 595 21.86 -13.66 7.19
CA TYR A 595 22.91 -14.27 6.40
C TYR A 595 22.41 -15.45 5.54
N LEU A 596 21.59 -16.35 6.10
CA LEU A 596 21.03 -17.48 5.34
C LEU A 596 20.11 -17.02 4.21
N LEU A 597 19.20 -16.08 4.50
CA LEU A 597 18.29 -15.52 3.50
C LEU A 597 19.04 -14.95 2.29
N TRP A 598 20.06 -14.13 2.53
CA TRP A 598 20.79 -13.46 1.46
C TRP A 598 21.78 -14.35 0.71
N ASN A 599 22.26 -15.45 1.32
CA ASN A 599 23.32 -16.30 0.76
C ASN A 599 22.83 -17.65 0.23
N SER A 600 21.53 -17.78 -0.05
CA SER A 600 20.94 -19.03 -0.57
C SER A 600 20.43 -18.86 -2.01
N VAL A 601 20.58 -19.92 -2.82
CA VAL A 601 19.99 -19.98 -4.16
C VAL A 601 18.47 -20.11 -4.07
N PHE A 602 18.01 -21.03 -3.24
CA PHE A 602 16.61 -21.24 -2.92
C PHE A 602 16.34 -20.91 -1.45
N ASN A 603 15.27 -20.18 -1.19
CA ASN A 603 14.85 -19.83 0.16
C ASN A 603 13.49 -20.45 0.46
N LEU A 604 13.42 -21.26 1.51
CA LEU A 604 12.18 -21.94 1.88
C LEU A 604 11.27 -21.03 2.69
N VAL A 605 9.99 -21.07 2.34
CA VAL A 605 8.89 -20.66 3.20
C VAL A 605 7.98 -21.85 3.41
N PHE A 606 7.78 -22.25 4.66
CA PHE A 606 6.71 -23.17 5.01
C PHE A 606 5.46 -22.33 5.19
N ALA A 607 4.50 -22.52 4.31
CA ALA A 607 3.29 -21.72 4.27
C ALA A 607 2.11 -22.62 4.64
N SER A 608 1.49 -22.33 5.79
CA SER A 608 0.21 -22.93 6.14
C SER A 608 -0.78 -21.82 6.44
N ALA A 609 -2.06 -22.12 6.26
CA ALA A 609 -3.17 -21.29 6.71
C ALA A 609 -3.05 -20.86 8.19
N ALA A 610 -2.36 -21.65 9.02
CA ALA A 610 -2.18 -21.40 10.45
C ALA A 610 -0.92 -20.58 10.77
N ALA A 611 0.05 -20.52 9.85
CA ALA A 611 1.35 -19.91 10.04
C ALA A 611 1.29 -18.38 9.86
N ARG A 612 1.01 -17.69 10.98
CA ARG A 612 0.83 -16.23 11.05
C ARG A 612 2.12 -15.43 10.78
N ASP A 613 3.27 -16.06 11.03
CA ASP A 613 4.61 -15.47 10.84
C ASP A 613 5.30 -16.08 9.62
N SER A 614 4.58 -16.18 8.50
CA SER A 614 5.24 -16.60 7.25
C SER A 614 6.28 -15.55 6.89
N ARG A 615 7.56 -15.96 6.78
CA ARG A 615 8.65 -15.11 6.27
C ARG A 615 8.55 -14.88 4.76
N PHE A 616 7.34 -14.96 4.21
CA PHE A 616 7.06 -14.89 2.79
C PHE A 616 7.70 -13.65 2.16
N ASN A 617 7.47 -12.48 2.75
CA ASN A 617 8.03 -11.22 2.24
C ASN A 617 9.56 -11.26 2.18
N GLU A 618 10.21 -11.72 3.25
CA GLU A 618 11.67 -11.81 3.35
C GLU A 618 12.23 -12.82 2.35
N VAL A 619 11.55 -13.95 2.16
CA VAL A 619 11.93 -15.02 1.23
C VAL A 619 11.80 -14.56 -0.22
N VAL A 620 10.72 -13.88 -0.59
CA VAL A 620 10.55 -13.31 -1.94
C VAL A 620 11.55 -12.18 -2.19
N CYS A 621 11.82 -11.35 -1.19
CA CYS A 621 12.80 -10.26 -1.28
C CYS A 621 14.26 -10.69 -1.09
N SER A 622 14.51 -11.97 -0.80
CA SER A 622 15.82 -12.53 -0.43
C SER A 622 16.89 -12.45 -1.52
N GLY A 623 16.52 -12.16 -2.76
CA GLY A 623 17.40 -12.29 -3.93
C GLY A 623 17.63 -13.73 -4.40
N GLY A 624 17.16 -14.74 -3.67
CA GLY A 624 17.07 -16.13 -4.12
C GLY A 624 15.74 -16.44 -4.81
N ILE A 625 15.56 -17.68 -5.27
CA ILE A 625 14.28 -18.18 -5.80
C ILE A 625 13.44 -18.66 -4.60
N PRO A 626 12.27 -18.07 -4.35
CA PRO A 626 11.41 -18.47 -3.24
C PRO A 626 10.79 -19.85 -3.51
N VAL A 627 10.85 -20.72 -2.51
CA VAL A 627 10.27 -22.07 -2.55
C VAL A 627 9.24 -22.17 -1.43
N ALA A 628 7.97 -22.29 -1.80
CA ALA A 628 6.89 -22.48 -0.84
C ALA A 628 6.59 -23.98 -0.70
N VAL A 629 6.78 -24.51 0.50
CA VAL A 629 6.22 -25.81 0.91
C VAL A 629 4.92 -25.49 1.60
N ALA A 630 3.80 -25.86 0.98
CA ALA A 630 2.50 -25.44 1.45
C ALA A 630 1.47 -26.56 1.38
N ASP A 631 0.59 -26.58 2.37
CA ASP A 631 -0.58 -27.44 2.34
C ASP A 631 -1.59 -26.94 1.29
N SER A 632 -2.54 -27.81 0.93
CA SER A 632 -3.59 -27.49 -0.05
C SER A 632 -4.52 -26.33 0.35
N SER A 633 -4.48 -25.88 1.60
CA SER A 633 -5.30 -24.81 2.14
C SER A 633 -4.66 -23.42 2.04
N TRP A 634 -3.36 -23.31 1.75
CA TRP A 634 -2.70 -22.02 1.62
C TRP A 634 -3.05 -21.31 0.31
N VAL A 635 -3.33 -20.00 0.40
CA VAL A 635 -3.51 -19.11 -0.75
C VAL A 635 -2.36 -18.09 -0.78
N PRO A 636 -1.49 -18.11 -1.81
CA PRO A 636 -0.39 -17.17 -1.92
C PRO A 636 -0.84 -15.70 -1.86
N PRO A 637 -0.02 -14.79 -1.34
CA PRO A 637 -0.28 -13.36 -1.44
C PRO A 637 -0.46 -12.91 -2.89
N PHE A 638 -1.52 -12.13 -3.12
CA PHE A 638 -1.99 -11.67 -4.41
C PHE A 638 -2.36 -12.78 -5.40
N ASP A 639 -2.71 -13.98 -4.92
CA ASP A 639 -3.24 -15.05 -5.78
C ASP A 639 -4.50 -14.57 -6.52
N GLY A 640 -4.58 -14.88 -7.82
CA GLY A 640 -5.53 -14.28 -8.77
C GLY A 640 -4.99 -13.06 -9.53
N PHE A 641 -4.18 -12.21 -8.89
CA PHE A 641 -3.50 -11.10 -9.54
C PHE A 641 -2.09 -11.49 -10.05
N ILE A 642 -1.37 -12.28 -9.27
CA ILE A 642 -0.03 -12.81 -9.59
C ILE A 642 0.06 -14.24 -9.09
N ARG A 643 0.37 -15.18 -10.00
CA ARG A 643 0.59 -16.59 -9.62
C ARG A 643 1.95 -16.75 -8.96
N PHE A 644 1.99 -17.41 -7.80
CA PHE A 644 3.26 -17.73 -7.13
C PHE A 644 4.25 -18.44 -8.06
N ARG A 645 3.75 -19.33 -8.94
CA ARG A 645 4.56 -20.05 -9.93
C ARG A 645 5.31 -19.15 -10.93
N SER A 646 4.93 -17.88 -11.08
CA SER A 646 5.65 -16.96 -11.97
C SER A 646 6.94 -16.41 -11.33
N TYR A 647 7.05 -16.46 -10.00
CA TYR A 647 8.18 -15.90 -9.27
C TYR A 647 8.76 -16.83 -8.19
N GLY A 648 8.21 -18.03 -8.03
CA GLY A 648 8.65 -19.03 -7.05
C GLY A 648 8.25 -20.45 -7.42
N ILE A 649 8.66 -21.40 -6.59
CA ILE A 649 8.40 -22.83 -6.77
C ILE A 649 7.45 -23.28 -5.66
N LEU A 650 6.25 -23.74 -6.05
CA LEU A 650 5.29 -24.33 -5.13
C LEU A 650 5.49 -25.84 -5.06
N VAL A 651 5.70 -26.37 -3.86
CA VAL A 651 5.89 -27.78 -3.56
C VAL A 651 4.78 -28.22 -2.61
N ASP A 652 4.07 -29.28 -3.01
CA ASP A 652 3.02 -29.90 -2.20
C ASP A 652 3.66 -30.61 -0.98
N ASP A 653 3.02 -30.51 0.17
CA ASP A 653 3.57 -30.98 1.44
C ASP A 653 3.59 -32.52 1.58
N THR A 654 2.95 -33.22 0.65
CA THR A 654 2.81 -34.69 0.69
C THR A 654 4.08 -35.49 0.37
N ASP A 655 5.10 -34.89 -0.27
CA ASP A 655 6.34 -35.62 -0.62
C ASP A 655 7.59 -34.72 -0.72
N LEU A 656 8.21 -34.45 0.43
CA LEU A 656 9.47 -33.69 0.54
C LEU A 656 10.67 -34.39 -0.12
N SER A 657 10.61 -35.71 -0.39
CA SER A 657 11.73 -36.45 -0.96
C SER A 657 12.05 -36.02 -2.39
N THR A 658 11.06 -35.47 -3.09
CA THR A 658 11.18 -34.98 -4.47
C THR A 658 11.69 -33.53 -4.56
N LEU A 659 11.82 -32.84 -3.43
CA LEU A 659 12.18 -31.42 -3.38
C LEU A 659 13.54 -31.15 -4.03
N LEU A 660 14.61 -31.78 -3.55
CA LEU A 660 15.96 -31.53 -4.10
C LEU A 660 16.10 -31.94 -5.58
N PRO A 661 15.58 -33.10 -6.04
CA PRO A 661 15.53 -33.41 -7.47
C PRO A 661 14.87 -32.29 -8.28
N ARG A 662 13.70 -31.79 -7.86
CA ARG A 662 13.01 -30.70 -8.57
C ARG A 662 13.83 -29.42 -8.59
N LEU A 663 14.46 -29.04 -7.49
CA LEU A 663 15.31 -27.85 -7.45
C LEU A 663 16.54 -28.00 -8.35
N GLY A 664 17.10 -29.21 -8.45
CA GLY A 664 18.16 -29.55 -9.39
C GLY A 664 17.73 -29.35 -10.85
N ASP A 665 16.55 -29.85 -11.22
CA ASP A 665 15.99 -29.68 -12.57
C ASP A 665 15.80 -28.20 -12.92
N VAL A 666 15.29 -27.40 -11.97
CA VAL A 666 15.12 -25.95 -12.17
C VAL A 666 16.47 -25.29 -12.41
N LEU A 667 17.52 -25.61 -11.64
CA LEU A 667 18.85 -25.01 -11.85
C LEU A 667 19.47 -25.35 -13.20
N LEU A 668 19.22 -26.54 -13.72
CA LEU A 668 19.67 -26.93 -15.05
C LEU A 668 18.87 -26.21 -16.16
N ASN A 669 17.64 -25.79 -15.86
CA ASN A 669 16.79 -25.03 -16.76
C ASN A 669 17.03 -23.51 -16.63
N SER A 670 18.05 -23.01 -17.34
CA SER A 670 18.39 -21.57 -17.31
C SER A 670 17.25 -20.62 -17.72
N ALA A 671 16.28 -21.08 -18.53
CA ALA A 671 15.11 -20.30 -18.90
C ALA A 671 14.12 -20.14 -17.73
N GLU A 672 13.88 -21.22 -16.98
CA GLU A 672 13.02 -21.21 -15.79
C GLU A 672 13.66 -20.39 -14.66
N VAL A 673 14.97 -20.52 -14.43
CA VAL A 673 15.72 -19.67 -13.47
C VAL A 673 15.59 -18.19 -13.81
N ARG A 674 15.79 -17.83 -15.09
CA ARG A 674 15.62 -16.44 -15.53
C ARG A 674 14.20 -15.97 -15.31
N LEU A 675 13.20 -16.76 -15.67
CA LEU A 675 11.79 -16.40 -15.49
C LEU A 675 11.43 -16.15 -14.02
N LEU A 676 11.88 -17.01 -13.11
CA LEU A 676 11.57 -16.91 -11.68
C LEU A 676 12.32 -15.76 -10.99
N ARG A 677 13.55 -15.45 -11.43
CA ARG A 677 14.46 -14.53 -10.71
C ARG A 677 14.77 -13.22 -11.44
N GLU A 678 15.05 -13.26 -12.74
CA GLU A 678 15.64 -12.16 -13.51
C GLU A 678 14.67 -11.55 -14.53
N PRO A 679 14.78 -10.24 -14.86
CA PRO A 679 13.95 -9.65 -15.89
C PRO A 679 14.41 -10.11 -17.29
N LEU A 680 13.55 -10.80 -18.04
CA LEU A 680 13.78 -11.11 -19.46
C LEU A 680 13.60 -9.84 -20.31
N GLY A 681 14.65 -9.03 -20.43
CA GLY A 681 14.68 -7.86 -21.32
C GLY A 681 13.64 -6.78 -21.01
N TRP A 682 13.52 -5.80 -21.92
CA TRP A 682 12.67 -4.61 -21.82
C TRP A 682 11.15 -4.88 -21.85
N HIS A 683 10.70 -6.14 -21.87
CA HIS A 683 9.28 -6.43 -21.85
C HIS A 683 8.72 -6.31 -20.42
N GLU A 684 7.86 -5.31 -20.23
CA GLU A 684 7.28 -4.92 -18.93
C GLU A 684 6.53 -6.06 -18.19
N HIS A 685 6.17 -7.14 -18.88
CA HIS A 685 5.13 -8.08 -18.43
C HIS A 685 5.65 -9.32 -17.64
N ALA A 686 6.95 -9.65 -17.71
CA ALA A 686 7.49 -10.78 -16.94
C ALA A 686 7.47 -10.47 -15.43
N ARG A 687 6.87 -11.35 -14.60
CA ARG A 687 6.67 -11.16 -13.14
C ARG A 687 7.55 -12.11 -12.33
N ASN A 688 8.80 -11.72 -12.12
CA ASN A 688 9.80 -12.44 -11.33
C ASN A 688 9.85 -11.95 -9.85
N ALA A 689 10.59 -12.67 -9.01
CA ALA A 689 10.71 -12.38 -7.57
C ALA A 689 11.19 -10.94 -7.28
N ARG A 690 12.10 -10.42 -8.10
CA ARG A 690 12.61 -9.04 -7.96
C ARG A 690 11.49 -8.02 -8.14
N LYS A 691 10.74 -8.11 -9.24
CA LYS A 691 9.60 -7.23 -9.51
C LYS A 691 8.52 -7.38 -8.45
N VAL A 692 8.26 -8.61 -7.99
CA VAL A 692 7.27 -8.84 -6.95
C VAL A 692 7.68 -8.17 -5.64
N CYS A 693 8.93 -8.32 -5.23
CA CYS A 693 9.47 -7.64 -4.06
C CYS A 693 9.31 -6.12 -4.17
N THR A 694 9.84 -5.51 -5.23
CA THR A 694 9.88 -4.05 -5.40
C THR A 694 8.50 -3.43 -5.59
N ARG A 695 7.58 -4.14 -6.25
CA ARG A 695 6.28 -3.59 -6.66
C ARG A 695 5.15 -3.91 -5.68
N PHE A 696 5.29 -4.95 -4.85
CA PHE A 696 4.18 -5.42 -4.02
C PHE A 696 4.51 -5.63 -2.54
N LEU A 697 5.78 -5.77 -2.12
CA LEU A 697 6.09 -6.26 -0.77
C LEU A 697 6.92 -5.30 0.11
N GLN A 698 7.50 -4.24 -0.45
CA GLN A 698 8.48 -3.40 0.24
C GLN A 698 7.94 -2.55 1.39
N THR A 699 6.77 -1.92 1.23
CA THR A 699 6.14 -1.09 2.26
C THR A 699 4.63 -1.30 2.32
N GLN A 700 3.97 -0.77 3.34
CA GLN A 700 2.52 -0.90 3.51
C GLN A 700 1.79 -0.13 2.41
N GLU A 701 2.31 1.03 1.99
CA GLU A 701 1.79 1.78 0.85
C GLU A 701 1.95 1.03 -0.46
N ILE A 702 3.07 0.33 -0.63
CA ILE A 702 3.30 -0.53 -1.80
C ILE A 702 2.31 -1.70 -1.81
N GLN A 703 2.10 -2.37 -0.67
CA GLN A 703 1.09 -3.43 -0.53
C GLN A 703 -0.34 -2.91 -0.76
N ALA A 704 -0.68 -1.72 -0.24
CA ALA A 704 -1.98 -1.10 -0.43
C ALA A 704 -2.20 -0.70 -1.90
N ALA A 705 -1.19 -0.12 -2.57
CA ALA A 705 -1.24 0.20 -3.99
C ALA A 705 -1.38 -1.06 -4.85
N ALA A 706 -0.66 -2.13 -4.49
CA ALA A 706 -0.77 -3.44 -5.13
C ALA A 706 -2.19 -4.01 -5.03
N ALA A 707 -2.82 -3.88 -3.87
CA ALA A 707 -4.19 -4.32 -3.65
C ALA A 707 -5.20 -3.54 -4.50
N LEU A 708 -5.03 -2.21 -4.65
CA LEU A 708 -5.87 -1.41 -5.57
C LEU A 708 -5.68 -1.87 -7.03
N GLU A 709 -4.43 -2.08 -7.45
CA GLU A 709 -4.14 -2.56 -8.80
C GLU A 709 -4.77 -3.94 -9.06
N ALA A 710 -4.73 -4.83 -8.06
CA ALA A 710 -5.37 -6.14 -8.12
C ALA A 710 -6.90 -6.03 -8.24
N PHE A 711 -7.55 -5.04 -7.62
CA PHE A 711 -8.98 -4.78 -7.84
C PHE A 711 -9.30 -4.17 -9.21
N GLU A 712 -8.42 -3.32 -9.76
CA GLU A 712 -8.61 -2.76 -11.11
C GLU A 712 -8.40 -3.81 -12.20
N THR A 713 -7.49 -4.75 -11.97
CA THR A 713 -7.07 -5.75 -12.96
C THR A 713 -7.05 -7.16 -12.36
N PRO A 714 -8.22 -7.70 -11.92
CA PRO A 714 -8.29 -8.94 -11.16
C PRO A 714 -7.73 -10.18 -11.89
N ASN A 715 -7.35 -10.06 -13.16
CA ASN A 715 -6.92 -11.16 -14.03
C ASN A 715 -5.73 -10.80 -14.91
N ARG A 716 -4.90 -9.86 -14.44
CA ARG A 716 -3.64 -9.58 -15.14
C ARG A 716 -2.69 -10.77 -15.11
N ALA A 717 -2.87 -11.78 -14.25
CA ALA A 717 -2.15 -13.04 -14.35
C ALA A 717 -2.55 -13.74 -15.66
N GLU A 718 -1.90 -13.35 -16.77
CA GLU A 718 -2.00 -14.00 -18.07
C GLU A 718 -2.06 -15.49 -17.86
N ASP A 719 -3.21 -16.03 -18.22
CA ASP A 719 -3.45 -17.43 -18.15
C ASP A 719 -3.33 -18.01 -19.55
N ASP A 720 -2.08 -18.31 -19.94
CA ASP A 720 -1.82 -19.24 -21.04
C ASP A 720 -2.32 -20.66 -20.72
N SER A 721 -2.82 -20.93 -19.50
CA SER A 721 -3.57 -22.15 -19.14
C SER A 721 -5.09 -21.99 -19.06
N LEU A 722 -5.66 -20.78 -19.26
CA LEU A 722 -7.08 -20.56 -19.58
C LEU A 722 -7.24 -20.20 -21.06
N GLY A 723 -6.59 -20.98 -21.93
CA GLY A 723 -7.24 -21.43 -23.15
C GLY A 723 -8.45 -22.34 -22.85
N VAL A 724 -9.23 -22.06 -21.80
CA VAL A 724 -10.31 -22.93 -21.37
C VAL A 724 -11.57 -22.49 -22.11
N VAL A 725 -11.89 -23.31 -23.11
CA VAL A 725 -13.05 -23.12 -23.96
C VAL A 725 -14.30 -23.30 -23.10
N LEU A 726 -15.21 -22.32 -23.14
CA LEU A 726 -16.55 -22.43 -22.59
C LEU A 726 -17.29 -23.55 -23.33
N THR A 727 -17.68 -24.61 -22.63
CA THR A 727 -18.32 -25.79 -23.25
C THR A 727 -19.84 -25.72 -23.19
N GLN A 728 -20.40 -25.15 -22.13
CA GLN A 728 -21.85 -25.02 -21.95
C GLN A 728 -22.20 -23.81 -21.06
N THR A 729 -23.38 -23.23 -21.26
CA THR A 729 -23.98 -22.26 -20.30
C THR A 729 -25.40 -22.68 -19.92
N ILE A 730 -25.78 -22.37 -18.68
CA ILE A 730 -27.13 -22.59 -18.14
C ILE A 730 -27.57 -21.28 -17.49
N TRP A 731 -28.71 -20.73 -17.90
CA TRP A 731 -29.25 -19.51 -17.31
C TRP A 731 -30.37 -19.83 -16.32
N ASP A 732 -30.18 -19.44 -15.07
CA ASP A 732 -31.26 -19.34 -14.08
C ASP A 732 -31.93 -17.97 -14.18
N HIS A 733 -33.12 -17.97 -14.79
CA HIS A 733 -33.92 -16.76 -15.00
C HIS A 733 -34.50 -16.18 -13.72
N GLU A 734 -34.79 -17.00 -12.70
CA GLU A 734 -35.43 -16.53 -11.46
C GLU A 734 -34.45 -15.73 -10.60
N GLN A 735 -33.18 -16.16 -10.57
CA GLN A 735 -32.15 -15.55 -9.73
C GLN A 735 -31.20 -14.60 -10.49
N ASN A 736 -31.42 -14.42 -11.80
CA ASN A 736 -30.55 -13.63 -12.66
C ASN A 736 -29.08 -14.09 -12.60
N GLN A 737 -28.87 -15.42 -12.53
CA GLN A 737 -27.56 -16.06 -12.46
C GLN A 737 -27.26 -16.83 -13.74
N LEU A 738 -26.04 -16.70 -14.23
CA LEU A 738 -25.53 -17.46 -15.37
C LEU A 738 -24.53 -18.49 -14.85
N TYR A 739 -24.71 -19.75 -15.23
CA TYR A 739 -23.79 -20.84 -14.94
C TYR A 739 -23.04 -21.24 -16.21
N ALA A 740 -21.77 -21.63 -16.06
CA ALA A 740 -20.91 -22.03 -17.16
C ALA A 740 -20.14 -23.29 -16.80
N LEU A 741 -20.15 -24.24 -17.73
CA LEU A 741 -19.24 -25.37 -17.72
C LEU A 741 -18.09 -25.05 -18.67
N PHE A 742 -16.90 -25.37 -18.21
CA PHE A 742 -15.66 -25.13 -18.94
C PHE A 742 -15.01 -26.45 -19.34
N GLU A 743 -14.05 -26.42 -20.25
CA GLU A 743 -13.33 -27.62 -20.71
C GLU A 743 -12.60 -28.37 -19.58
N SER A 744 -12.27 -27.69 -18.48
CA SER A 744 -11.76 -28.32 -17.26
C SER A 744 -12.78 -29.24 -16.56
N GLY A 745 -14.04 -29.17 -16.95
CA GLY A 745 -15.17 -29.87 -16.35
C GLY A 745 -15.69 -29.26 -15.05
N ALA A 746 -15.12 -28.14 -14.60
CA ALA A 746 -15.61 -27.41 -13.43
C ALA A 746 -16.80 -26.50 -13.79
N LEU A 747 -17.75 -26.40 -12.86
CA LEU A 747 -18.95 -25.56 -12.98
C LEU A 747 -18.70 -24.21 -12.29
N PHE A 748 -19.05 -23.13 -12.96
CA PHE A 748 -18.94 -21.76 -12.44
C PHE A 748 -20.28 -21.02 -12.53
N ARG A 749 -20.42 -19.93 -11.77
CA ARG A 749 -21.60 -19.04 -11.73
C ARG A 749 -21.21 -17.57 -11.70
N ALA A 750 -21.93 -16.72 -12.44
CA ALA A 750 -21.82 -15.27 -12.45
C ALA A 750 -23.19 -14.59 -12.41
N VAL A 751 -23.25 -13.33 -11.96
CA VAL A 751 -24.48 -12.51 -12.07
C VAL A 751 -24.67 -12.09 -13.52
N ALA A 752 -25.81 -12.43 -14.13
CA ALA A 752 -26.03 -12.29 -15.57
C ALA A 752 -25.94 -10.83 -16.07
N SER A 753 -26.35 -9.85 -15.25
CA SER A 753 -26.24 -8.42 -15.60
C SER A 753 -24.80 -7.89 -15.57
N ARG A 754 -23.89 -8.57 -14.87
CA ARG A 754 -22.50 -8.16 -14.68
C ARG A 754 -21.51 -9.00 -15.51
N ALA A 755 -21.96 -10.13 -16.05
CA ALA A 755 -21.14 -11.04 -16.86
C ALA A 755 -20.67 -10.44 -18.21
N ARG A 756 -21.27 -9.34 -18.67
CA ARG A 756 -20.91 -8.69 -19.95
C ARG A 756 -19.76 -7.68 -19.86
N THR A 757 -19.46 -7.14 -18.67
CA THR A 757 -18.55 -6.00 -18.51
C THR A 757 -17.24 -6.36 -17.81
N LEU A 758 -17.15 -7.52 -17.17
CA LEU A 758 -15.94 -8.02 -16.53
C LEU A 758 -15.89 -9.53 -16.75
N GLN A 759 -14.86 -10.03 -17.43
CA GLN A 759 -14.70 -11.46 -17.79
C GLN A 759 -14.57 -12.41 -16.57
N HIS A 760 -14.73 -11.92 -15.34
CA HIS A 760 -14.15 -12.54 -14.14
C HIS A 760 -15.06 -12.58 -12.90
N LEU A 761 -16.37 -12.48 -13.11
CA LEU A 761 -17.38 -12.67 -12.06
C LEU A 761 -17.84 -14.13 -11.93
N TRP A 762 -17.12 -15.06 -12.56
CA TRP A 762 -17.41 -16.48 -12.55
C TRP A 762 -16.81 -17.12 -11.29
N MET A 763 -17.65 -17.44 -10.32
CA MET A 763 -17.30 -18.17 -9.11
C MET A 763 -17.39 -19.67 -9.38
N MET A 764 -16.36 -20.44 -9.05
CA MET A 764 -16.44 -21.90 -9.13
C MET A 764 -17.46 -22.42 -8.12
N VAL A 765 -18.44 -23.17 -8.61
CA VAL A 765 -19.54 -23.75 -7.81
C VAL A 765 -19.27 -25.22 -7.54
N SER A 766 -18.59 -25.93 -8.44
CA SER A 766 -18.22 -27.33 -8.24
C SER A 766 -17.00 -27.71 -9.08
N ASN A 767 -16.11 -28.53 -8.51
CA ASN A 767 -14.83 -28.91 -9.12
C ASN A 767 -14.97 -29.84 -10.34
N GLY A 768 -16.14 -30.47 -10.53
CA GLY A 768 -16.30 -31.47 -11.59
C GLY A 768 -15.47 -32.75 -11.34
N PRO A 769 -15.14 -33.52 -12.38
CA PRO A 769 -15.23 -33.18 -13.80
C PRO A 769 -16.60 -33.53 -14.40
N PHE A 770 -17.33 -32.51 -14.88
CA PHE A 770 -18.56 -32.67 -15.66
C PHE A 770 -18.31 -32.38 -17.14
N ASP A 771 -18.86 -33.19 -18.03
CA ASP A 771 -18.79 -33.00 -19.48
C ASP A 771 -20.01 -32.24 -20.03
N TYR A 772 -21.15 -32.35 -19.34
CA TYR A 772 -22.41 -31.72 -19.72
C TYR A 772 -23.37 -31.71 -18.53
N MET A 773 -24.30 -30.75 -18.48
CA MET A 773 -25.27 -30.64 -17.39
C MET A 773 -26.66 -30.23 -17.88
N ALA A 774 -27.69 -30.64 -17.15
CA ALA A 774 -29.07 -30.19 -17.32
C ALA A 774 -29.73 -30.04 -15.95
N ALA A 775 -30.53 -29.00 -15.77
CA ALA A 775 -31.21 -28.72 -14.51
C ALA A 775 -32.73 -28.80 -14.67
N SER A 776 -33.38 -29.32 -13.64
CA SER A 776 -34.81 -29.24 -13.37
C SER A 776 -35.03 -28.38 -12.11
N PRO A 777 -36.27 -27.95 -11.81
CA PRO A 777 -36.54 -27.17 -10.60
C PRO A 777 -36.07 -27.86 -9.30
N ASP A 778 -36.11 -29.19 -9.24
CA ASP A 778 -35.86 -29.95 -8.01
C ASP A 778 -34.54 -30.74 -8.00
N ALA A 779 -33.85 -30.83 -9.13
CA ALA A 779 -32.63 -31.62 -9.26
C ALA A 779 -31.73 -31.16 -10.42
N VAL A 780 -30.42 -31.37 -10.26
CA VAL A 780 -29.43 -31.17 -11.32
C VAL A 780 -28.86 -32.51 -11.76
N TYR A 781 -28.75 -32.70 -13.07
CA TYR A 781 -28.17 -33.88 -13.69
C TYR A 781 -26.90 -33.50 -14.44
N ALA A 782 -25.83 -34.26 -14.24
CA ALA A 782 -24.54 -34.01 -14.86
C ALA A 782 -23.96 -35.29 -15.46
N ILE A 783 -23.26 -35.17 -16.58
CA ILE A 783 -22.46 -36.26 -17.16
C ILE A 783 -21.06 -36.12 -16.61
N GLY A 784 -20.55 -37.13 -15.92
CA GLY A 784 -19.14 -37.16 -15.50
C GLY A 784 -18.23 -37.81 -16.56
N SER A 785 -16.91 -37.74 -16.36
CA SER A 785 -15.86 -38.23 -17.29
C SER A 785 -15.98 -39.70 -17.76
N GLY A 786 -16.79 -40.52 -17.10
CA GLY A 786 -17.15 -41.88 -17.54
C GLY A 786 -18.40 -41.98 -18.42
N HIS A 787 -18.91 -40.86 -18.94
CA HIS A 787 -20.18 -40.73 -19.66
C HIS A 787 -21.41 -41.21 -18.87
N ARG A 788 -21.33 -41.27 -17.54
CA ARG A 788 -22.45 -41.67 -16.67
C ARG A 788 -23.21 -40.45 -16.20
N VAL A 789 -24.53 -40.60 -16.03
CA VAL A 789 -25.38 -39.55 -15.46
C VAL A 789 -25.34 -39.60 -13.94
N TYR A 790 -25.01 -38.47 -13.34
CA TYR A 790 -25.07 -38.22 -11.91
C TYR A 790 -26.20 -37.24 -11.60
N LYS A 791 -26.78 -37.35 -10.41
CA LYS A 791 -27.85 -36.50 -9.90
C LYS A 791 -27.41 -35.86 -8.60
N HIS A 792 -27.63 -34.55 -8.51
CA HIS A 792 -27.67 -33.79 -7.28
C HIS A 792 -29.13 -33.51 -6.92
N SER A 793 -29.51 -33.82 -5.67
CA SER A 793 -30.85 -33.54 -5.16
C SER A 793 -30.94 -32.11 -4.68
N GLY A 794 -31.73 -31.28 -5.36
CA GLY A 794 -31.86 -29.86 -5.09
C GLY A 794 -31.73 -29.00 -6.36
N PRO A 795 -32.18 -27.75 -6.30
CA PRO A 795 -32.14 -26.82 -7.43
C PRO A 795 -30.71 -26.45 -7.81
N LEU A 796 -30.50 -25.81 -8.96
CA LEU A 796 -29.17 -25.47 -9.46
C LEU A 796 -28.34 -24.61 -8.48
N GLN A 797 -28.99 -23.76 -7.69
CA GLN A 797 -28.33 -22.96 -6.66
C GLN A 797 -27.83 -23.74 -5.44
N SER A 798 -28.29 -24.96 -5.19
CA SER A 798 -27.81 -25.78 -4.07
C SER A 798 -26.51 -26.52 -4.37
N VAL A 799 -26.08 -26.55 -5.64
CA VAL A 799 -24.80 -27.14 -6.03
C VAL A 799 -23.67 -26.35 -5.38
N SER A 800 -22.72 -27.06 -4.78
CA SER A 800 -21.54 -26.51 -4.12
C SER A 800 -20.34 -27.44 -4.30
N VAL A 801 -19.14 -26.98 -3.91
CA VAL A 801 -17.88 -27.72 -4.11
C VAL A 801 -17.90 -29.07 -3.38
N GLY A 802 -18.66 -29.19 -2.29
CA GLY A 802 -18.87 -30.43 -1.54
C GLY A 802 -20.22 -31.10 -1.77
N ALA A 803 -20.94 -30.76 -2.85
CA ALA A 803 -22.24 -31.36 -3.13
C ALA A 803 -22.11 -32.86 -3.41
N ASP A 804 -23.00 -33.65 -2.81
CA ASP A 804 -23.11 -35.08 -3.09
C ASP A 804 -23.76 -35.31 -4.46
N TRP A 805 -23.15 -36.20 -5.25
CA TRP A 805 -23.61 -36.63 -6.56
C TRP A 805 -23.79 -38.15 -6.58
N ALA A 806 -25.00 -38.61 -6.90
CA ALA A 806 -25.31 -40.04 -6.98
C ALA A 806 -25.52 -40.47 -8.44
N VAL A 807 -25.09 -41.67 -8.81
CA VAL A 807 -25.35 -42.21 -10.17
C VAL A 807 -26.86 -42.34 -10.37
N ALA A 808 -27.38 -41.77 -11.45
CA ALA A 808 -28.81 -41.61 -11.67
C ALA A 808 -29.39 -42.57 -12.71
N SER A 809 -28.58 -43.07 -13.65
CA SER A 809 -29.07 -43.91 -14.75
C SER A 809 -28.18 -45.09 -15.07
N ARG A 810 -28.78 -46.11 -15.67
CA ARG A 810 -28.07 -47.18 -16.38
C ARG A 810 -27.66 -46.71 -17.78
N GLY A 811 -26.42 -46.96 -18.20
CA GLY A 811 -25.95 -46.63 -19.55
C GLY A 811 -25.11 -45.35 -19.62
N GLN A 812 -24.53 -45.11 -20.80
CA GLN A 812 -23.61 -44.00 -21.06
C GLN A 812 -24.16 -43.05 -22.12
N VAL A 813 -24.00 -41.75 -21.87
CA VAL A 813 -24.55 -40.66 -22.69
C VAL A 813 -23.56 -39.49 -22.77
N GLN A 814 -23.69 -38.65 -23.78
CA GLN A 814 -22.76 -37.53 -24.08
C GLN A 814 -23.39 -36.13 -24.03
N ALA A 815 -24.72 -36.04 -23.93
CA ALA A 815 -25.45 -34.78 -23.72
C ALA A 815 -26.81 -35.05 -23.07
N LEU A 816 -27.35 -34.07 -22.35
CA LEU A 816 -28.63 -34.15 -21.64
C LEU A 816 -29.51 -32.94 -21.95
N ALA A 817 -30.82 -33.11 -22.00
CA ALA A 817 -31.76 -32.01 -21.99
C ALA A 817 -32.99 -32.41 -21.17
N ILE A 818 -33.58 -31.46 -20.45
CA ILE A 818 -34.75 -31.72 -19.60
C ILE A 818 -35.91 -30.85 -20.08
N HIS A 819 -37.09 -31.47 -20.15
CA HIS A 819 -38.34 -30.78 -20.40
C HIS A 819 -39.46 -31.45 -19.61
N GLU A 820 -40.10 -30.67 -18.74
CA GLU A 820 -41.13 -31.14 -17.82
C GLU A 820 -40.63 -32.35 -17.00
N GLU A 821 -41.31 -33.49 -17.08
CA GLU A 821 -41.01 -34.70 -16.30
C GLU A 821 -40.05 -35.67 -17.01
N ALA A 822 -39.56 -35.32 -18.21
CA ALA A 822 -38.70 -36.17 -19.03
C ALA A 822 -37.28 -35.62 -19.17
N ILE A 823 -36.31 -36.52 -19.15
CA ILE A 823 -34.92 -36.26 -19.54
C ILE A 823 -34.63 -36.94 -20.86
N TYR A 824 -34.02 -36.20 -21.78
CA TYR A 824 -33.57 -36.65 -23.09
C TYR A 824 -32.04 -36.71 -23.09
N ALA A 825 -31.48 -37.69 -23.78
CA ALA A 825 -30.04 -37.87 -23.85
C ALA A 825 -29.57 -38.26 -25.25
N ALA A 826 -28.40 -37.76 -25.64
CA ALA A 826 -27.68 -38.28 -26.79
C ALA A 826 -26.78 -39.44 -26.33
N GLY A 827 -26.99 -40.64 -26.88
CA GLY A 827 -26.15 -41.81 -26.63
C GLY A 827 -24.80 -41.71 -27.33
N LEU A 828 -23.82 -42.49 -26.87
CA LEU A 828 -22.51 -42.61 -27.53
C LEU A 828 -22.59 -43.27 -28.91
N ASP A 829 -23.67 -44.00 -29.17
CA ASP A 829 -24.03 -44.58 -30.47
C ASP A 829 -24.60 -43.55 -31.46
N GLY A 830 -24.83 -42.31 -31.01
CA GLY A 830 -25.38 -41.24 -31.82
C GLY A 830 -26.91 -41.25 -31.95
N ASN A 831 -27.59 -42.07 -31.16
CA ASN A 831 -29.05 -42.07 -31.06
C ASN A 831 -29.52 -41.10 -29.96
N VAL A 832 -30.81 -40.71 -30.01
CA VAL A 832 -31.43 -39.92 -28.94
C VAL A 832 -32.38 -40.80 -28.16
N TYR A 833 -32.31 -40.70 -26.84
CA TYR A 833 -33.09 -41.47 -25.89
C TYR A 833 -33.87 -40.57 -24.95
N GLN A 834 -34.87 -41.13 -24.26
CA GLN A 834 -35.60 -40.47 -23.18
C GLN A 834 -35.78 -41.38 -21.96
N GLN A 835 -36.02 -40.77 -20.81
CA GLN A 835 -36.42 -41.43 -19.58
C GLN A 835 -37.30 -40.50 -18.73
N GLN A 836 -38.20 -41.07 -17.92
CA GLN A 836 -39.02 -40.34 -16.96
C GLN A 836 -38.24 -40.03 -15.68
N LEU A 837 -38.20 -38.76 -15.27
CA LEU A 837 -37.41 -38.29 -14.11
C LEU A 837 -37.86 -38.94 -12.79
N ALA A 838 -39.17 -39.12 -12.59
CA ALA A 838 -39.73 -39.67 -11.35
C ALA A 838 -39.33 -41.13 -11.10
N GLY A 839 -39.10 -41.91 -12.17
CA GLY A 839 -38.75 -43.33 -12.09
C GLY A 839 -37.26 -43.63 -12.33
N MET A 840 -36.46 -42.62 -12.62
CA MET A 840 -35.07 -42.77 -13.04
C MET A 840 -34.19 -43.38 -11.95
N SER A 841 -33.52 -44.49 -12.27
CA SER A 841 -32.57 -45.17 -11.38
C SER A 841 -31.46 -45.87 -12.16
N ILE A 842 -30.47 -46.39 -11.45
CA ILE A 842 -29.41 -47.24 -12.02
C ILE A 842 -29.91 -48.59 -12.59
N TYR A 843 -31.21 -48.90 -12.44
CA TYR A 843 -31.83 -50.13 -12.92
C TYR A 843 -32.80 -49.90 -14.08
N THR A 844 -33.12 -48.66 -14.44
CA THR A 844 -34.10 -48.34 -15.48
C THR A 844 -33.41 -48.05 -16.80
N ASP A 845 -33.96 -48.60 -17.89
CA ASP A 845 -33.39 -48.46 -19.23
C ASP A 845 -33.87 -47.16 -19.92
N TRP A 846 -33.10 -46.71 -20.90
CA TRP A 846 -33.40 -45.57 -21.76
C TRP A 846 -34.28 -45.99 -22.94
N GLU A 847 -35.30 -45.20 -23.28
CA GLU A 847 -36.20 -45.47 -24.43
C GLU A 847 -35.71 -44.72 -25.68
N LEU A 848 -35.64 -45.40 -26.82
CA LEU A 848 -35.15 -44.83 -28.08
C LEU A 848 -36.17 -43.86 -28.71
N VAL A 849 -35.74 -42.63 -29.03
CA VAL A 849 -36.56 -41.56 -29.62
C VAL A 849 -36.13 -41.19 -31.04
N LEU A 850 -34.83 -41.29 -31.34
CA LEU A 850 -34.28 -41.02 -32.67
C LEU A 850 -33.11 -41.95 -32.97
N GLU A 851 -33.18 -42.65 -34.10
CA GLU A 851 -32.14 -43.56 -34.57
C GLU A 851 -31.37 -42.96 -35.77
N GLY A 852 -30.07 -43.21 -35.84
CA GLY A 852 -29.29 -43.11 -37.08
C GLY A 852 -28.84 -41.71 -37.50
N GLN A 853 -29.07 -40.67 -36.70
CA GLN A 853 -28.67 -39.30 -37.03
C GLN A 853 -27.27 -38.89 -36.54
N LYS A 854 -26.53 -39.78 -35.87
CA LYS A 854 -25.18 -39.47 -35.32
C LYS A 854 -25.19 -38.19 -34.48
N THR A 855 -26.18 -38.08 -33.59
CA THR A 855 -26.39 -36.93 -32.69
C THR A 855 -25.26 -36.84 -31.67
N LYS A 856 -24.74 -35.63 -31.45
CA LYS A 856 -23.69 -35.33 -30.45
C LYS A 856 -24.21 -34.50 -29.28
N ARG A 857 -25.18 -33.62 -29.51
CA ARG A 857 -25.74 -32.70 -28.52
C ARG A 857 -27.25 -32.63 -28.65
N VAL A 858 -27.94 -32.43 -27.52
CA VAL A 858 -29.37 -32.21 -27.46
C VAL A 858 -29.67 -31.02 -26.57
N ALA A 859 -30.69 -30.23 -26.90
CA ALA A 859 -31.22 -29.17 -26.04
C ALA A 859 -32.73 -29.03 -26.28
N VAL A 860 -33.46 -28.54 -25.27
CA VAL A 860 -34.91 -28.26 -25.41
C VAL A 860 -35.14 -26.77 -25.20
N ARG A 861 -35.96 -26.18 -26.07
CA ARG A 861 -36.46 -24.81 -25.90
C ARG A 861 -37.90 -24.71 -26.38
N ASP A 862 -38.75 -24.08 -25.58
CA ASP A 862 -40.16 -23.79 -25.89
C ASP A 862 -40.93 -25.03 -26.39
N GLY A 863 -40.71 -26.19 -25.75
CA GLY A 863 -41.35 -27.47 -26.09
C GLY A 863 -40.81 -28.14 -27.36
N ILE A 864 -39.70 -27.65 -27.92
CA ILE A 864 -39.05 -28.23 -29.09
C ILE A 864 -37.71 -28.84 -28.68
N LEU A 865 -37.54 -30.13 -28.93
CA LEU A 865 -36.27 -30.84 -28.75
C LEU A 865 -35.41 -30.66 -30.01
N TYR A 866 -34.19 -30.19 -29.84
CA TYR A 866 -33.20 -30.04 -30.90
C TYR A 866 -32.07 -31.06 -30.72
N ALA A 867 -31.66 -31.69 -31.81
CA ALA A 867 -30.59 -32.67 -31.88
C ALA A 867 -29.55 -32.25 -32.92
N ALA A 868 -28.35 -31.91 -32.48
CA ALA A 868 -27.25 -31.54 -33.37
C ALA A 868 -26.35 -32.75 -33.66
N THR A 869 -26.06 -32.93 -34.94
CA THR A 869 -25.27 -34.06 -35.46
C THR A 869 -23.80 -33.70 -35.61
N GLN A 870 -22.94 -34.72 -35.74
CA GLN A 870 -21.51 -34.52 -36.03
C GLN A 870 -21.25 -33.69 -37.30
N ALA A 871 -22.17 -33.68 -38.27
CA ALA A 871 -22.06 -32.91 -39.50
C ALA A 871 -22.60 -31.47 -39.39
N SER A 872 -22.81 -30.95 -38.16
CA SER A 872 -23.39 -29.62 -37.89
C SER A 872 -24.81 -29.42 -38.44
N ALA A 873 -25.52 -30.50 -38.82
CA ALA A 873 -26.93 -30.45 -39.11
C ALA A 873 -27.73 -30.55 -37.79
N VAL A 874 -28.79 -29.76 -37.66
CA VAL A 874 -29.68 -29.76 -36.49
C VAL A 874 -31.05 -30.30 -36.91
N TYR A 875 -31.58 -31.23 -36.14
CA TYR A 875 -32.94 -31.73 -36.27
C TYR A 875 -33.78 -31.22 -35.11
N SER A 876 -35.08 -31.03 -35.32
CA SER A 876 -36.02 -30.63 -34.28
C SER A 876 -37.25 -31.54 -34.23
N LEU A 877 -37.80 -31.71 -33.03
CA LEU A 877 -39.02 -32.44 -32.73
C LEU A 877 -39.92 -31.57 -31.84
N ASP A 878 -41.16 -31.36 -32.27
CA ASP A 878 -42.20 -30.71 -31.45
C ASP A 878 -42.71 -31.73 -30.42
N LEU A 879 -42.34 -31.55 -29.15
CA LEU A 879 -42.67 -32.49 -28.06
C LEU A 879 -44.17 -32.51 -27.76
N ALA A 880 -44.92 -31.46 -28.11
CA ALA A 880 -46.37 -31.46 -27.99
C ALA A 880 -47.05 -32.25 -29.12
N ARG A 881 -46.35 -32.49 -30.24
CA ARG A 881 -46.86 -33.22 -31.42
C ARG A 881 -45.81 -34.18 -32.00
N PRO A 882 -45.35 -35.19 -31.23
CA PRO A 882 -44.25 -36.06 -31.64
C PRO A 882 -44.59 -36.90 -32.88
N SER A 883 -45.88 -37.10 -33.17
CA SER A 883 -46.39 -37.76 -34.39
C SER A 883 -46.02 -37.04 -35.69
N ARG A 884 -45.63 -35.76 -35.65
CA ARG A 884 -45.09 -35.04 -36.82
C ARG A 884 -43.69 -35.49 -37.21
N GLY A 885 -43.02 -36.25 -36.33
CA GLY A 885 -41.66 -36.73 -36.56
C GLY A 885 -40.61 -35.62 -36.51
N TRP A 886 -39.37 -36.01 -36.78
CA TRP A 886 -38.22 -35.12 -36.78
C TRP A 886 -38.12 -34.33 -38.09
N GLY A 887 -37.93 -33.02 -37.99
CA GLY A 887 -37.65 -32.13 -39.12
C GLY A 887 -36.20 -31.62 -39.08
N LYS A 888 -35.62 -31.29 -40.24
CA LYS A 888 -34.33 -30.60 -40.28
C LYS A 888 -34.54 -29.12 -39.95
N ALA A 889 -33.90 -28.64 -38.88
CA ALA A 889 -33.98 -27.25 -38.44
C ALA A 889 -33.04 -26.34 -39.26
N SER A 890 -33.46 -25.10 -39.48
CA SER A 890 -32.62 -24.08 -40.12
C SER A 890 -31.61 -23.54 -39.12
N VAL A 891 -30.33 -23.80 -39.36
CA VAL A 891 -29.20 -23.32 -38.52
C VAL A 891 -29.21 -21.79 -38.35
N GLN A 892 -29.64 -21.04 -39.37
CA GLN A 892 -29.73 -19.57 -39.33
C GLN A 892 -30.83 -19.04 -38.39
N HIS A 893 -31.87 -19.85 -38.14
CA HIS A 893 -33.05 -19.45 -37.36
C HIS A 893 -33.15 -20.17 -36.01
N LEU A 894 -32.05 -20.75 -35.52
CA LEU A 894 -32.03 -21.36 -34.19
C LEU A 894 -32.20 -20.28 -33.10
N PRO A 895 -33.06 -20.53 -32.10
CA PRO A 895 -33.16 -19.70 -30.89
C PRO A 895 -31.78 -19.46 -30.27
N GLY A 896 -31.54 -18.26 -29.76
CA GLY A 896 -30.21 -17.84 -29.30
C GLY A 896 -29.61 -18.71 -28.20
N ASP A 897 -30.45 -19.27 -27.34
CA ASP A 897 -30.12 -20.17 -26.24
C ASP A 897 -29.85 -21.62 -26.68
N VAL A 898 -30.23 -22.01 -27.90
CA VAL A 898 -29.97 -23.34 -28.49
C VAL A 898 -28.77 -23.33 -29.44
N ARG A 899 -28.20 -22.16 -29.73
CA ARG A 899 -27.03 -22.02 -30.63
C ARG A 899 -25.77 -22.70 -30.10
N HIS A 900 -25.67 -22.96 -28.80
CA HIS A 900 -24.55 -23.70 -28.19
C HIS A 900 -24.47 -25.17 -28.67
N LEU A 901 -25.48 -25.66 -29.40
CA LEU A 901 -25.46 -26.98 -30.04
C LEU A 901 -24.54 -27.03 -31.28
N LEU A 902 -24.21 -25.88 -31.86
CA LEU A 902 -23.28 -25.71 -33.00
C LEU A 902 -21.88 -25.43 -32.46
#